data_AF-A0A1A5YJL2-F1
#
_entry.id   AF-A0A1A5YJL2-F1
#
_cell.length_a   1.000
_cell.length_b   1.000
_cell.length_c   1.000
_cell.angle_alpha   90.00
_cell.angle_beta   90.00
_cell.angle_gamma   90.00
#
_symmetry.space_group_name_H-M   'P 1'
#
loop_
_entity.id
_entity.type
_entity.pdbx_description
1 polymer ?
#
loop_
_entity_poly.entity_id
_entity_poly.type
_entity_poly.pdbx_seq_one_letter_code
_entity_poly.pdbx_strand_id
1 'polypeptide(L)'
;MLLATAILLLFTTVMAAAPARAAVPTLDNIRVALFLQLPGKYTSTTPEATFSSPGGMTIGITVGGGAAAPWMTAPASANVSLALDDFKVKVLETANFANALSLYKYLQTASRTAYLTSLSKGGAIQYQVLEGAYTTVAEAQAGLARWSADAKLAPLTGGYKSELQGPFHLETPAYANKAAAQAAAAGFGNAGVDAWVAVREGKGGALYSVMVGAAASADALKTIQAAALKAPGGAGLKAVEANSAYLLLRSDHSASQTAAAPHELYQFPAGDMKLWIAPAGQQPIKLAERSGRTYRGSFELSAVNGKLAVVNELPFEHYLYSVVAIEMYPSWPAEALKAQAVAARSFVLNKGLGFQIAHVVDTTLSQAYYGTTAEQPSATAAVDATKGEVALYDGKVIEAIYSSSGGGMTADASEAWGNTVPYLQPAASPDQISEAALLNWHRVVLDSGETGYIRGDLVKDTGRKNEAGARILETTTDGINVRRHPIIQDTVPVVAGIGKGQTVIEIDSVIESNPMNWERGPFTGEEMATAINARVSDKINGLVTSIAVSKRGPSGRVTEITVNGKAVAVSSPDGLRSVLGVGGSLPSTKFEIEETGKMTVLGAGGQTDTRTGSAPLYVMGSDGRATAFNGEYVYAGDGKGNVRAATSAPGFAFSGQGFGHGVGMSQFGAYSLAQQGYDYQYILQYYYKGITIAKE
;
A
#
# COMPACT_ATOMS: atom_id res chain seq x y z
N MET A 1 34.57 75.13 -39.87
CA MET A 1 33.34 75.37 -39.06
C MET A 1 32.55 74.07 -39.05
N LEU A 2 32.21 73.63 -37.83
CA LEU A 2 31.33 72.52 -37.44
C LEU A 2 30.39 71.94 -38.53
N LEU A 3 30.25 70.60 -38.64
CA LEU A 3 29.28 69.79 -37.87
C LEU A 3 29.20 68.33 -38.40
N ALA A 4 28.97 67.41 -37.46
CA ALA A 4 28.26 66.12 -37.58
C ALA A 4 28.92 64.90 -38.29
N THR A 5 29.49 64.03 -37.46
CA THR A 5 29.82 62.62 -37.76
C THR A 5 28.56 61.76 -37.67
N ALA A 6 28.16 61.09 -38.75
CA ALA A 6 27.17 60.02 -38.73
C ALA A 6 27.89 58.67 -38.80
N ILE A 7 27.78 57.86 -37.74
CA ILE A 7 28.29 56.49 -37.69
C ILE A 7 27.15 55.55 -38.11
N LEU A 8 27.37 54.84 -39.22
CA LEU A 8 26.52 53.79 -39.74
C LEU A 8 26.82 52.48 -38.97
N LEU A 9 25.90 52.04 -38.09
CA LEU A 9 25.98 50.74 -37.42
C LEU A 9 25.49 49.64 -38.38
N LEU A 10 26.39 48.75 -38.80
CA LEU A 10 26.02 47.47 -39.42
C LEU A 10 25.40 46.55 -38.36
N PHE A 11 24.13 46.18 -38.53
CA PHE A 11 23.51 45.08 -37.80
C PHE A 11 23.96 43.75 -38.38
N THR A 12 24.85 43.03 -37.67
CA THR A 12 25.05 41.59 -37.89
C THR A 12 23.96 40.84 -37.13
N THR A 13 23.04 40.23 -37.86
CA THR A 13 22.05 39.28 -37.32
C THR A 13 22.78 38.05 -36.79
N VAL A 14 22.91 37.96 -35.47
CA VAL A 14 23.24 36.70 -34.80
C VAL A 14 22.02 35.80 -34.92
N MET A 15 22.08 34.79 -35.79
CA MET A 15 21.11 33.69 -35.72
C MET A 15 21.32 32.99 -34.38
N ALA A 16 20.38 33.20 -33.46
CA ALA A 16 20.31 32.41 -32.24
C ALA A 16 20.12 30.94 -32.65
N ALA A 17 21.14 30.13 -32.39
CA ALA A 17 21.02 28.68 -32.50
C ALA A 17 19.83 28.24 -31.63
N ALA A 18 18.91 27.46 -32.20
CA ALA A 18 17.83 26.85 -31.44
C ALA A 18 18.43 26.10 -30.24
N PRO A 19 17.85 26.20 -29.03
CA PRO A 19 18.34 25.44 -27.90
C PRO A 19 18.32 23.95 -28.27
N ALA A 20 19.46 23.28 -28.11
CA ALA A 20 19.57 21.85 -28.31
C ALA A 20 18.51 21.17 -27.41
N ARG A 21 17.50 20.57 -28.03
CA ARG A 21 16.42 19.84 -27.34
C ARG A 21 17.12 18.75 -26.53
N ALA A 22 17.06 18.83 -25.20
CA ALA A 22 17.60 17.79 -24.34
C ALA A 22 16.97 16.45 -24.77
N ALA A 23 17.79 15.42 -24.94
CA ALA A 23 17.31 14.10 -25.32
C ALA A 23 16.28 13.63 -24.29
N VAL A 24 15.15 13.08 -24.76
CA VAL A 24 14.13 12.49 -23.90
C VAL A 24 14.79 11.30 -23.18
N PRO A 25 14.76 11.24 -21.83
CA PRO A 25 15.31 10.11 -21.09
C PRO A 25 14.59 8.82 -21.50
N THR A 26 15.35 7.78 -21.86
CA THR A 26 14.82 6.46 -22.18
C THR A 26 15.11 5.47 -21.05
N LEU A 27 14.31 4.42 -20.98
CA LEU A 27 14.48 3.33 -20.02
C LEU A 27 14.10 2.00 -20.66
N ASP A 28 15.07 1.12 -20.88
CA ASP A 28 14.82 -0.19 -21.46
C ASP A 28 14.06 -1.10 -20.49
N ASN A 29 14.58 -1.23 -19.26
CA ASN A 29 14.00 -2.03 -18.19
C ASN A 29 13.65 -1.18 -16.98
N ILE A 30 12.46 -1.38 -16.45
CA ILE A 30 12.05 -0.84 -15.15
C ILE A 30 12.32 -1.87 -14.06
N ARG A 31 12.55 -1.36 -12.85
CA ARG A 31 12.81 -2.12 -11.64
C ARG A 31 11.79 -1.71 -10.59
N VAL A 32 10.94 -2.66 -10.19
CA VAL A 32 9.81 -2.44 -9.28
C VAL A 32 10.06 -3.20 -7.98
N ALA A 33 10.23 -2.48 -6.88
CA ALA A 33 10.39 -3.10 -5.57
C ALA A 33 9.04 -3.60 -5.04
N LEU A 34 8.90 -4.92 -4.91
CA LEU A 34 7.72 -5.57 -4.33
C LEU A 34 7.86 -5.72 -2.81
N PHE A 35 9.09 -6.02 -2.36
CA PHE A 35 9.49 -6.02 -0.97
C PHE A 35 10.80 -5.25 -0.82
N LEU A 36 10.82 -4.26 0.05
CA LEU A 36 11.96 -3.40 0.31
C LEU A 36 11.79 -2.68 1.67
N GLN A 37 12.89 -2.58 2.41
CA GLN A 37 12.97 -1.82 3.65
C GLN A 37 13.84 -0.58 3.45
N LEU A 38 13.22 0.60 3.39
CA LEU A 38 13.87 1.91 3.42
C LEU A 38 13.28 2.72 4.58
N PRO A 39 13.93 2.74 5.76
CA PRO A 39 13.45 3.46 6.94
C PRO A 39 13.06 4.92 6.61
N GLY A 40 11.87 5.33 7.04
CA GLY A 40 11.33 6.67 6.78
C GLY A 40 10.81 6.91 5.36
N LYS A 41 10.94 5.96 4.44
CA LYS A 41 10.52 6.11 3.04
C LYS A 41 9.53 5.04 2.56
N TYR A 42 9.85 3.77 2.74
CA TYR A 42 8.99 2.65 2.34
C TYR A 42 9.32 1.39 3.16
N THR A 43 8.28 0.71 3.64
CA THR A 43 8.42 -0.53 4.42
C THR A 43 7.41 -1.56 3.92
N SER A 44 7.90 -2.56 3.19
CA SER A 44 7.16 -3.79 2.89
C SER A 44 8.17 -4.92 2.88
N THR A 45 8.08 -5.83 3.84
CA THR A 45 9.09 -6.89 4.03
C THR A 45 8.46 -8.26 3.93
N THR A 46 9.25 -9.22 3.48
CA THR A 46 8.95 -10.65 3.55
C THR A 46 10.18 -11.39 4.06
N PRO A 47 10.05 -12.42 4.91
CA PRO A 47 11.20 -13.20 5.38
C PRO A 47 11.71 -14.17 4.28
N GLU A 48 10.84 -14.54 3.34
CA GLU A 48 11.10 -15.48 2.25
C GLU A 48 10.39 -15.01 0.97
N ALA A 49 10.91 -15.42 -0.19
CA ALA A 49 10.26 -15.27 -1.48
C ALA A 49 10.23 -16.60 -2.25
N THR A 50 9.03 -17.05 -2.61
CA THR A 50 8.80 -18.32 -3.31
C THR A 50 8.35 -18.07 -4.75
N PHE A 51 9.14 -18.57 -5.69
CA PHE A 51 8.89 -18.42 -7.13
C PHE A 51 8.49 -19.75 -7.78
N SER A 52 7.65 -19.66 -8.80
CA SER A 52 7.40 -20.78 -9.73
C SER A 52 7.05 -20.25 -11.11
N SER A 53 7.36 -21.00 -12.15
CA SER A 53 6.94 -20.68 -13.52
C SER A 53 6.58 -21.96 -14.28
N PRO A 54 5.49 -21.97 -15.08
CA PRO A 54 5.13 -23.13 -15.90
C PRO A 54 6.24 -23.55 -16.88
N GLY A 55 7.08 -22.62 -17.32
CA GLY A 55 8.19 -22.89 -18.24
C GLY A 55 9.51 -23.29 -17.56
N GLY A 56 9.57 -23.30 -16.22
CA GLY A 56 10.81 -23.42 -15.47
C GLY A 56 11.53 -22.09 -15.32
N MET A 57 12.63 -22.08 -14.56
CA MET A 57 13.37 -20.86 -14.21
C MET A 57 14.88 -21.11 -14.25
N THR A 58 15.62 -20.04 -14.46
CA THR A 58 17.07 -19.97 -14.27
C THR A 58 17.35 -19.09 -13.06
N ILE A 59 18.34 -19.50 -12.28
CA ILE A 59 18.82 -18.80 -11.09
C ILE A 59 20.25 -18.37 -11.41
N GLY A 60 20.47 -17.07 -11.54
CA GLY A 60 21.79 -16.48 -11.75
C GLY A 60 22.31 -15.79 -10.49
N ILE A 61 23.60 -15.49 -10.48
CA ILE A 61 24.27 -14.77 -9.39
C ILE A 61 25.13 -13.62 -9.92
N THR A 62 25.22 -12.56 -9.12
CA THR A 62 26.23 -11.49 -9.25
C THR A 62 26.86 -11.24 -7.87
N VAL A 63 28.18 -11.03 -7.81
CA VAL A 63 28.90 -10.60 -6.60
C VAL A 63 29.72 -9.36 -6.94
N GLY A 64 29.50 -8.25 -6.24
CA GLY A 64 30.25 -7.01 -6.48
C GLY A 64 29.92 -6.29 -7.81
N GLY A 65 28.79 -6.63 -8.43
CA GLY A 65 28.30 -6.05 -9.70
C GLY A 65 28.59 -6.90 -10.94
N GLY A 66 27.96 -6.56 -12.07
CA GLY A 66 28.09 -7.29 -13.35
C GLY A 66 26.82 -8.02 -13.80
N ALA A 67 26.87 -8.62 -14.98
CA ALA A 67 25.75 -9.40 -15.52
C ALA A 67 25.59 -10.73 -14.76
N ALA A 68 24.35 -11.14 -14.50
CA ALA A 68 24.08 -12.40 -13.82
C ALA A 68 24.54 -13.60 -14.66
N ALA A 69 25.47 -14.39 -14.12
CA ALA A 69 25.84 -15.66 -14.71
C ALA A 69 24.83 -16.74 -14.29
N PRO A 70 24.29 -17.56 -15.21
CA PRO A 70 23.44 -18.68 -14.83
C PRO A 70 24.17 -19.64 -13.89
N TRP A 71 23.57 -19.92 -12.74
CA TRP A 71 24.17 -20.76 -11.70
C TRP A 71 23.42 -22.07 -11.52
N MET A 72 22.08 -22.02 -11.50
CA MET A 72 21.21 -23.18 -11.35
C MET A 72 19.97 -23.05 -12.25
N THR A 73 19.28 -24.17 -12.47
CA THR A 73 18.00 -24.21 -13.19
C THR A 73 16.96 -24.93 -12.35
N ALA A 74 15.73 -24.41 -12.32
CA ALA A 74 14.58 -25.05 -11.72
C ALA A 74 13.63 -25.54 -12.83
N PRO A 75 13.14 -26.79 -12.76
CA PRO A 75 12.26 -27.33 -13.79
C PRO A 75 10.89 -26.66 -13.78
N ALA A 76 10.09 -26.93 -14.82
CA ALA A 76 8.72 -26.45 -14.97
C ALA A 76 7.89 -26.66 -13.68
N SER A 77 7.22 -25.59 -13.25
CA SER A 77 6.34 -25.54 -12.08
C SER A 77 6.99 -25.89 -10.74
N ALA A 78 8.31 -26.02 -10.67
CA ALA A 78 9.00 -26.18 -9.40
C ALA A 78 8.92 -24.89 -8.58
N ASN A 79 8.72 -25.05 -7.27
CA ASN A 79 8.86 -23.95 -6.32
C ASN A 79 10.34 -23.75 -5.99
N VAL A 80 10.79 -22.50 -6.05
CA VAL A 80 12.11 -22.06 -5.59
C VAL A 80 11.90 -21.05 -4.49
N SER A 81 12.21 -21.46 -3.26
CA SER A 81 12.09 -20.63 -2.06
C SER A 81 13.44 -20.04 -1.70
N LEU A 82 13.48 -18.73 -1.47
CA LEU A 82 14.72 -18.00 -1.17
C LEU A 82 14.54 -17.12 0.07
N ALA A 83 15.52 -17.16 0.97
CA ALA A 83 15.56 -16.31 2.16
C ALA A 83 16.99 -15.84 2.46
N LEU A 84 17.12 -14.85 3.35
CA LEU A 84 18.44 -14.50 3.87
C LEU A 84 18.91 -15.54 4.89
N ASP A 85 20.21 -15.82 4.82
CA ASP A 85 20.95 -16.43 5.91
C ASP A 85 21.24 -15.32 6.93
N ASP A 86 20.31 -15.18 7.88
CA ASP A 86 20.29 -14.11 8.88
C ASP A 86 20.13 -14.71 10.31
N PHE A 87 20.00 -13.84 11.30
CA PHE A 87 19.85 -14.30 12.68
C PHE A 87 18.43 -14.81 12.94
N LYS A 88 18.33 -15.96 13.63
CA LYS A 88 17.08 -16.62 13.98
C LYS A 88 17.11 -17.15 15.40
N VAL A 89 15.93 -17.34 15.99
CA VAL A 89 15.76 -18.06 17.25
C VAL A 89 15.30 -19.47 16.94
N LYS A 90 16.11 -20.48 17.25
CA LYS A 90 15.67 -21.88 17.25
C LYS A 90 14.86 -22.13 18.50
N VAL A 91 13.55 -22.19 18.35
CA VAL A 91 12.60 -22.35 19.47
C VAL A 91 12.44 -23.80 19.88
N LEU A 92 12.60 -24.74 18.94
CA LEU A 92 12.47 -26.18 19.17
C LEU A 92 13.34 -26.98 18.21
N GLU A 93 13.90 -28.08 18.70
CA GLU A 93 14.44 -29.19 17.91
C GLU A 93 13.85 -30.50 18.43
N THR A 94 13.24 -31.31 17.55
CA THR A 94 12.58 -32.56 17.95
C THR A 94 12.46 -33.56 16.81
N ALA A 95 12.45 -34.85 17.12
CA ALA A 95 12.13 -35.91 16.14
C ALA A 95 10.62 -36.02 15.86
N ASN A 96 9.77 -35.40 16.70
CA ASN A 96 8.31 -35.47 16.57
C ASN A 96 7.77 -34.32 15.69
N PHE A 97 7.39 -34.66 14.46
CA PHE A 97 6.84 -33.70 13.50
C PHE A 97 5.57 -33.00 13.99
N ALA A 98 4.65 -33.71 14.68
CA ALA A 98 3.39 -33.12 15.13
C ALA A 98 3.61 -32.01 16.17
N ASN A 99 4.59 -32.20 17.06
CA ASN A 99 4.99 -31.18 18.03
C ASN A 99 5.61 -29.97 17.32
N ALA A 100 6.53 -30.21 16.38
CA ALA A 100 7.17 -29.16 15.60
C ALA A 100 6.14 -28.36 14.77
N LEU A 101 5.18 -29.03 14.13
CA LEU A 101 4.12 -28.40 13.36
C LEU A 101 3.20 -27.54 14.23
N SER A 102 2.84 -28.04 15.42
CA SER A 102 1.97 -27.31 16.36
C SER A 102 2.63 -26.01 16.83
N LEU A 103 3.93 -26.08 17.15
CA LEU A 103 4.71 -24.90 17.52
C LEU A 103 4.89 -23.93 16.34
N TYR A 104 5.21 -24.43 15.15
CA TYR A 104 5.31 -23.61 13.94
C TYR A 104 4.03 -22.83 13.69
N LYS A 105 2.85 -23.47 13.73
CA LYS A 105 1.55 -22.79 13.52
C LYS A 105 1.31 -21.67 14.53
N TYR A 106 1.66 -21.92 15.79
CA TYR A 106 1.58 -20.93 16.84
C TYR A 106 2.48 -19.72 16.55
N LEU A 107 3.76 -19.94 16.28
CA LEU A 107 4.72 -18.88 15.99
C LEU A 107 4.40 -18.15 14.68
N GLN A 108 3.90 -18.86 13.66
CA GLN A 108 3.52 -18.26 12.39
C GLN A 108 2.30 -17.35 12.54
N THR A 109 1.36 -17.68 13.42
CA THR A 109 0.23 -16.80 13.76
C THR A 109 0.71 -15.57 14.54
N ALA A 110 1.67 -15.75 15.45
CA ALA A 110 2.16 -14.68 16.32
C ALA A 110 3.14 -13.70 15.64
N SER A 111 4.04 -14.20 14.80
CA SER A 111 5.15 -13.43 14.20
C SER A 111 5.09 -13.30 12.68
N ARG A 112 4.48 -14.28 12.00
CA ARG A 112 4.49 -14.47 10.52
C ARG A 112 5.88 -14.73 9.91
N THR A 113 6.90 -14.98 10.73
CA THR A 113 8.29 -15.19 10.31
C THR A 113 8.87 -16.51 10.83
N ALA A 114 8.02 -17.52 11.01
CA ALA A 114 8.44 -18.83 11.50
C ALA A 114 8.81 -19.75 10.33
N TYR A 115 9.76 -20.65 10.57
CA TYR A 115 10.15 -21.70 9.65
C TYR A 115 10.08 -23.06 10.34
N LEU A 116 9.64 -24.08 9.62
CA LEU A 116 9.70 -25.48 10.03
C LEU A 116 10.65 -26.22 9.09
N THR A 117 11.89 -26.42 9.54
CA THR A 117 12.92 -27.08 8.73
C THR A 117 13.33 -28.41 9.33
N SER A 118 14.13 -29.20 8.61
CA SER A 118 14.70 -30.44 9.13
C SER A 118 16.15 -30.66 8.73
N LEU A 119 16.84 -31.49 9.51
CA LEU A 119 18.18 -32.03 9.19
C LEU A 119 18.33 -33.46 9.72
N SER A 120 19.38 -34.15 9.29
CA SER A 120 19.77 -35.43 9.87
C SER A 120 20.71 -35.19 11.07
N LYS A 121 20.37 -35.73 12.25
CA LYS A 121 21.17 -35.61 13.46
C LYS A 121 20.95 -36.81 14.37
N GLY A 122 22.04 -37.40 14.86
CA GLY A 122 22.00 -38.62 15.68
C GLY A 122 21.33 -39.81 14.97
N GLY A 123 21.50 -39.94 13.65
CA GLY A 123 20.91 -41.02 12.84
C GLY A 123 19.42 -40.89 12.56
N ALA A 124 18.77 -39.80 12.98
CA ALA A 124 17.34 -39.56 12.76
C ALA A 124 17.10 -38.17 12.15
N ILE A 125 15.89 -37.94 11.62
CA ILE A 125 15.45 -36.61 11.21
C ILE A 125 15.08 -35.82 12.47
N GLN A 126 15.66 -34.63 12.61
CA GLN A 126 15.28 -33.65 13.62
C GLN A 126 14.61 -32.47 12.91
N TYR A 127 13.41 -32.11 13.36
CA TYR A 127 12.68 -30.93 12.92
C TYR A 127 13.06 -29.74 13.80
N GLN A 128 13.46 -28.65 13.17
CA GLN A 128 13.80 -27.39 13.81
C GLN A 128 12.69 -26.36 13.53
N VAL A 129 12.14 -25.77 14.58
CA VAL A 129 11.25 -24.62 14.47
C VAL A 129 12.06 -23.36 14.76
N LEU A 130 12.23 -22.53 13.73
CA LEU A 130 12.97 -21.28 13.80
C LEU A 130 11.99 -20.12 13.77
N GLU A 131 12.33 -19.02 14.45
CA GLU A 131 11.56 -17.77 14.37
C GLU A 131 12.48 -16.58 14.09
N GLY A 132 11.99 -15.72 13.20
CA GLY A 132 12.54 -14.41 12.93
C GLY A 132 13.31 -14.32 11.62
N ALA A 133 13.57 -13.08 11.25
CA ALA A 133 14.47 -12.66 10.18
C ALA A 133 15.23 -11.43 10.71
N TYR A 134 16.03 -11.66 11.76
CA TYR A 134 16.65 -10.59 12.55
C TYR A 134 17.92 -10.09 11.86
N THR A 135 18.07 -8.78 11.83
CA THR A 135 19.19 -8.13 11.12
C THR A 135 20.45 -8.12 11.98
N THR A 136 20.30 -8.09 13.31
CA THR A 136 21.41 -8.04 14.25
C THR A 136 21.29 -9.09 15.35
N VAL A 137 22.42 -9.45 15.95
CA VAL A 137 22.44 -10.34 17.12
C VAL A 137 21.63 -9.77 18.30
N ALA A 138 21.60 -8.44 18.47
CA ALA A 138 20.85 -7.79 19.54
C ALA A 138 19.33 -7.93 19.34
N GLU A 139 18.85 -7.76 18.11
CA GLU A 139 17.44 -8.03 17.77
C GLU A 139 17.09 -9.51 18.00
N ALA A 140 17.96 -10.42 17.59
CA ALA A 140 17.76 -11.85 17.80
C ALA A 140 17.75 -12.22 19.29
N GLN A 141 18.61 -11.61 20.11
CA GLN A 141 18.60 -11.77 21.58
C GLN A 141 17.29 -11.28 22.20
N ALA A 142 16.75 -10.15 21.73
CA ALA A 142 15.44 -9.68 22.17
C ALA A 142 14.31 -10.67 21.76
N GLY A 143 14.39 -11.23 20.56
CA GLY A 143 13.53 -12.33 20.11
C GLY A 143 13.62 -13.56 21.01
N LEU A 144 14.84 -14.01 21.34
CA LEU A 144 15.07 -15.13 22.24
C LEU A 144 14.45 -14.88 23.62
N ALA A 145 14.68 -13.69 24.19
CA ALA A 145 14.09 -13.31 25.48
C ALA A 145 12.57 -13.33 25.43
N ARG A 146 11.96 -12.81 24.35
CA ARG A 146 10.51 -12.80 24.14
C ARG A 146 9.94 -14.23 24.15
N TRP A 147 10.49 -15.13 23.33
CA TRP A 147 9.95 -16.49 23.23
C TRP A 147 10.27 -17.34 24.45
N SER A 148 11.42 -17.13 25.09
CA SER A 148 11.74 -17.82 26.34
C SER A 148 10.79 -17.44 27.48
N ALA A 149 10.23 -16.23 27.46
CA ALA A 149 9.27 -15.74 28.45
C ALA A 149 7.80 -16.11 28.13
N ASP A 150 7.52 -16.67 26.95
CA ASP A 150 6.15 -16.97 26.55
C ASP A 150 5.65 -18.27 27.21
N ALA A 151 4.76 -18.12 28.19
CA ALA A 151 4.19 -19.24 28.93
C ALA A 151 3.42 -20.25 28.05
N LYS A 152 2.95 -19.85 26.85
CA LYS A 152 2.25 -20.73 25.92
C LYS A 152 3.21 -21.70 25.21
N LEU A 153 4.51 -21.39 25.19
CA LEU A 153 5.52 -22.23 24.55
C LEU A 153 6.02 -23.38 25.43
N ALA A 154 5.95 -23.24 26.75
CA ALA A 154 6.38 -24.28 27.68
C ALA A 154 5.77 -25.68 27.40
N PRO A 155 4.43 -25.84 27.20
CA PRO A 155 3.86 -27.15 26.88
C PRO A 155 4.21 -27.65 25.47
N LEU A 156 4.53 -26.75 24.53
CA LEU A 156 4.82 -27.10 23.13
C LEU A 156 6.29 -27.50 22.91
N THR A 157 7.19 -26.93 23.72
CA THR A 157 8.64 -27.15 23.59
C THR A 157 9.15 -28.37 24.37
N GLY A 158 8.34 -28.91 25.29
CA GLY A 158 8.74 -30.07 26.11
C GLY A 158 9.99 -29.82 26.97
N GLY A 159 10.26 -28.56 27.32
CA GLY A 159 11.45 -28.15 28.07
C GLY A 159 12.69 -27.88 27.22
N TYR A 160 12.59 -27.90 25.89
CA TYR A 160 13.67 -27.46 25.01
C TYR A 160 14.02 -25.99 25.29
N LYS A 161 15.31 -25.69 25.47
CA LYS A 161 15.79 -24.32 25.67
C LYS A 161 16.05 -23.69 24.31
N SER A 162 15.39 -22.57 24.03
CA SER A 162 15.59 -21.87 22.78
C SER A 162 17.03 -21.36 22.63
N GLU A 163 17.54 -21.36 21.40
CA GLU A 163 18.92 -21.07 21.07
C GLU A 163 18.99 -20.01 19.96
N LEU A 164 20.06 -19.21 19.92
CA LEU A 164 20.30 -18.32 18.79
C LEU A 164 21.03 -19.06 17.67
N GLN A 165 20.59 -18.81 16.45
CA GLN A 165 21.30 -19.13 15.22
C GLN A 165 21.67 -17.85 14.47
N GLY A 166 22.75 -17.91 13.71
CA GLY A 166 23.19 -16.82 12.85
C GLY A 166 24.04 -17.31 11.68
N PRO A 167 24.46 -16.38 10.81
CA PRO A 167 25.06 -16.67 9.51
C PRO A 167 26.55 -17.05 9.57
N PHE A 168 27.06 -17.40 10.75
CA PHE A 168 28.46 -17.80 10.92
C PHE A 168 28.57 -19.32 10.81
N HIS A 169 29.26 -19.77 9.75
CA HIS A 169 29.42 -21.18 9.42
C HIS A 169 30.90 -21.56 9.30
N LEU A 170 31.18 -22.84 9.55
CA LEU A 170 32.40 -23.50 9.09
C LEU A 170 32.09 -24.25 7.81
N GLU A 171 33.06 -24.40 6.92
CA GLU A 171 32.87 -25.05 5.63
C GLU A 171 33.91 -26.13 5.38
N THR A 172 33.46 -27.21 4.75
CA THR A 172 34.32 -28.27 4.23
C THR A 172 34.92 -27.91 2.86
N PRO A 173 35.95 -28.63 2.39
CA PRO A 173 36.26 -28.69 0.97
C PRO A 173 35.05 -29.11 0.12
N ALA A 174 35.10 -28.81 -1.18
CA ALA A 174 34.04 -29.18 -2.11
C ALA A 174 33.95 -30.70 -2.36
N TYR A 175 32.74 -31.17 -2.57
CA TYR A 175 32.36 -32.54 -2.94
C TYR A 175 31.97 -32.61 -4.41
N ALA A 176 32.09 -33.81 -4.98
CA ALA A 176 31.82 -34.06 -6.40
C ALA A 176 30.34 -33.85 -6.79
N ASN A 177 29.40 -34.06 -5.87
CA ASN A 177 27.96 -33.90 -6.11
C ASN A 177 27.18 -33.68 -4.81
N LYS A 178 25.91 -33.28 -4.97
CA LYS A 178 24.97 -33.02 -3.86
C LYS A 178 24.81 -34.19 -2.91
N ALA A 179 24.69 -35.42 -3.42
CA ALA A 179 24.49 -36.61 -2.60
C ALA A 179 25.69 -36.89 -1.68
N ALA A 180 26.91 -36.70 -2.18
CA ALA A 180 28.12 -36.81 -1.37
C ALA A 180 28.18 -35.74 -0.26
N ALA A 181 27.79 -34.50 -0.57
CA ALA A 181 27.69 -33.45 0.44
C ALA A 181 26.58 -33.75 1.48
N GLN A 182 25.44 -34.29 1.07
CA GLN A 182 24.37 -34.71 2.00
C GLN A 182 24.85 -35.81 2.97
N ALA A 183 25.58 -36.81 2.46
CA ALA A 183 26.15 -37.85 3.30
C ALA A 183 27.18 -37.29 4.31
N ALA A 184 28.00 -36.33 3.88
CA ALA A 184 28.94 -35.65 4.76
C ALA A 184 28.22 -34.80 5.84
N ALA A 185 27.18 -34.05 5.46
CA ALA A 185 26.36 -33.29 6.41
C ALA A 185 25.72 -34.20 7.47
N ALA A 186 25.19 -35.36 7.06
CA ALA A 186 24.68 -36.37 8.00
C ALA A 186 25.79 -36.92 8.93
N GLY A 187 27.03 -37.02 8.45
CA GLY A 187 28.20 -37.38 9.27
C GLY A 187 28.46 -36.40 10.42
N PHE A 188 28.39 -35.10 10.16
CA PHE A 188 28.44 -34.07 11.21
C PHE A 188 27.24 -34.13 12.15
N GLY A 189 26.03 -34.34 11.60
CA GLY A 189 24.82 -34.55 12.37
C GLY A 189 24.89 -35.75 13.32
N ASN A 190 25.51 -36.85 12.91
CA ASN A 190 25.75 -38.02 13.76
C ASN A 190 26.73 -37.73 14.90
N ALA A 191 27.64 -36.77 14.72
CA ALA A 191 28.49 -36.24 15.78
C ALA A 191 27.80 -35.17 16.65
N GLY A 192 26.50 -34.92 16.43
CA GLY A 192 25.69 -33.97 17.20
C GLY A 192 25.84 -32.51 16.78
N VAL A 193 26.46 -32.24 15.62
CA VAL A 193 26.66 -30.87 15.12
C VAL A 193 25.73 -30.62 13.94
N ASP A 194 24.99 -29.52 13.98
CA ASP A 194 24.11 -29.13 12.87
C ASP A 194 24.95 -28.87 11.60
N ALA A 195 24.54 -29.41 10.46
CA ALA A 195 25.24 -29.22 9.20
C ALA A 195 24.27 -29.32 8.00
N TRP A 196 24.55 -28.54 6.97
CA TRP A 196 23.72 -28.43 5.76
C TRP A 196 24.58 -28.36 4.51
N VAL A 197 23.99 -28.74 3.38
CA VAL A 197 24.67 -28.61 2.09
C VAL A 197 24.64 -27.16 1.65
N ALA A 198 25.76 -26.67 1.12
CA ALA A 198 25.80 -25.40 0.41
C ALA A 198 26.20 -25.60 -1.05
N VAL A 199 25.70 -24.72 -1.91
CA VAL A 199 26.07 -24.61 -3.31
C VAL A 199 27.01 -23.44 -3.48
N ARG A 200 28.10 -23.66 -4.20
CA ARG A 200 29.11 -22.67 -4.59
C ARG A 200 29.18 -22.54 -6.11
N GLU A 201 29.67 -21.41 -6.58
CA GLU A 201 30.02 -21.26 -7.99
C GLU A 201 31.33 -22.00 -8.29
N GLY A 202 31.38 -22.74 -9.40
CA GLY A 202 32.57 -23.43 -9.88
C GLY A 202 32.83 -23.19 -11.36
N LYS A 203 34.09 -23.39 -11.79
CA LYS A 203 34.56 -23.19 -13.18
C LYS A 203 33.82 -24.01 -14.26
N GLY A 204 32.89 -24.90 -13.89
CA GLY A 204 32.08 -25.72 -14.79
C GLY A 204 30.67 -26.01 -14.28
N GLY A 205 30.13 -25.18 -13.36
CA GLY A 205 28.81 -25.36 -12.76
C GLY A 205 28.82 -25.38 -11.23
N ALA A 206 27.69 -25.74 -10.63
CA ALA A 206 27.51 -25.79 -9.17
C ALA A 206 28.50 -26.76 -8.49
N LEU A 207 29.25 -26.26 -7.51
CA LEU A 207 30.03 -27.05 -6.56
C LEU A 207 29.24 -27.22 -5.27
N TYR A 208 29.45 -28.33 -4.57
CA TYR A 208 28.75 -28.63 -3.32
C TYR A 208 29.73 -28.68 -2.16
N SER A 209 29.43 -28.01 -1.06
CA SER A 209 30.17 -28.09 0.20
C SER A 209 29.20 -28.37 1.35
N VAL A 210 29.74 -28.52 2.56
CA VAL A 210 28.93 -28.64 3.77
C VAL A 210 29.25 -27.48 4.71
N MET A 211 28.21 -26.75 5.09
CA MET A 211 28.24 -25.70 6.09
C MET A 211 27.87 -26.28 7.45
N VAL A 212 28.78 -26.16 8.42
CA VAL A 212 28.69 -26.76 9.75
C VAL A 212 28.48 -25.66 10.80
N GLY A 213 27.43 -25.85 11.60
CA GLY A 213 26.93 -24.90 12.60
C GLY A 213 26.21 -23.70 12.00
N ALA A 214 25.51 -22.93 12.83
CA ALA A 214 24.89 -21.65 12.49
C ALA A 214 25.07 -20.71 13.69
N ALA A 215 26.29 -20.21 13.90
CA ALA A 215 26.64 -19.48 15.11
C ALA A 215 26.13 -18.03 15.08
N ALA A 216 25.79 -17.47 16.23
CA ALA A 216 25.41 -16.06 16.34
C ALA A 216 26.63 -15.10 16.41
N SER A 217 27.85 -15.63 16.50
CA SER A 217 29.08 -14.85 16.54
C SER A 217 30.31 -15.69 16.17
N ALA A 218 31.42 -15.03 15.84
CA ALA A 218 32.70 -15.69 15.59
C ALA A 218 33.22 -16.48 16.81
N ASP A 219 32.94 -16.03 18.04
CA ASP A 219 33.34 -16.76 19.25
C ASP A 219 32.47 -18.00 19.49
N ALA A 220 31.17 -17.90 19.24
CA ALA A 220 30.30 -19.08 19.27
C ALA A 220 30.70 -20.11 18.19
N LEU A 221 31.19 -19.64 17.03
CA LEU A 221 31.68 -20.51 15.96
C LEU A 221 32.90 -21.34 16.40
N LYS A 222 33.79 -20.81 17.23
CA LYS A 222 34.94 -21.58 17.78
C LYS A 222 34.49 -22.76 18.63
N THR A 223 33.42 -22.59 19.41
CA THR A 223 32.83 -23.68 20.20
C THR A 223 32.27 -24.77 19.31
N ILE A 224 31.58 -24.39 18.23
CA ILE A 224 31.09 -25.33 17.22
C ILE A 224 32.27 -26.05 16.55
N GLN A 225 33.34 -25.33 16.20
CA GLN A 225 34.54 -25.92 15.59
C GLN A 225 35.12 -27.02 16.47
N ALA A 226 35.28 -26.76 17.77
CA ALA A 226 35.78 -27.75 18.72
C ALA A 226 34.89 -29.01 18.81
N ALA A 227 33.57 -28.86 18.70
CA ALA A 227 32.65 -30.00 18.64
C ALA A 227 32.76 -30.76 17.31
N ALA A 228 32.85 -30.03 16.19
CA ALA A 228 32.90 -30.58 14.84
C ALA A 228 34.20 -31.34 14.54
N LEU A 229 35.31 -31.05 15.23
CA LEU A 229 36.57 -31.80 15.13
C LEU A 229 36.41 -33.31 15.41
N LYS A 230 35.37 -33.70 16.16
CA LYS A 230 35.07 -35.10 16.49
C LYS A 230 34.39 -35.85 15.32
N ALA A 231 33.87 -35.11 14.34
CA ALA A 231 33.18 -35.68 13.18
C ALA A 231 34.17 -36.01 12.05
N PRO A 232 33.85 -37.01 11.20
CA PRO A 232 34.60 -37.25 9.97
C PRO A 232 34.68 -35.97 9.11
N GLY A 233 35.90 -35.56 8.73
CA GLY A 233 36.13 -34.34 7.96
C GLY A 233 36.25 -33.05 8.77
N GLY A 234 36.06 -33.10 10.10
CA GLY A 234 36.11 -31.92 10.98
C GLY A 234 37.46 -31.19 11.00
N ALA A 235 38.57 -31.90 10.82
CA ALA A 235 39.91 -31.31 10.81
C ALA A 235 40.15 -30.34 9.63
N GLY A 236 39.36 -30.44 8.55
CA GLY A 236 39.49 -29.60 7.36
C GLY A 236 38.61 -28.34 7.37
N LEU A 237 37.83 -28.12 8.43
CA LEU A 237 36.86 -27.03 8.50
C LEU A 237 37.52 -25.66 8.59
N LYS A 238 37.03 -24.71 7.78
CA LYS A 238 37.44 -23.30 7.80
C LYS A 238 36.24 -22.39 7.98
N ALA A 239 36.41 -21.24 8.61
CA ALA A 239 35.34 -20.25 8.67
C ALA A 239 34.97 -19.76 7.26
N VAL A 240 33.67 -19.58 7.02
CA VAL A 240 33.19 -18.98 5.77
C VAL A 240 33.61 -17.51 5.70
N GLU A 241 34.18 -17.12 4.58
CA GLU A 241 34.58 -15.73 4.31
C GLU A 241 33.33 -14.83 4.19
N ALA A 242 33.39 -13.64 4.80
CA ALA A 242 32.23 -12.75 5.03
C ALA A 242 31.49 -12.28 3.77
N ASN A 243 32.09 -12.40 2.58
CA ASN A 243 31.49 -12.01 1.29
C ASN A 243 31.47 -13.15 0.26
N SER A 244 31.68 -14.39 0.72
CA SER A 244 31.64 -15.52 -0.20
C SER A 244 30.20 -15.83 -0.61
N ALA A 245 29.97 -15.98 -1.91
CA ALA A 245 28.66 -16.35 -2.44
C ALA A 245 28.32 -17.82 -2.18
N TYR A 246 27.16 -18.09 -1.60
CA TYR A 246 26.63 -19.45 -1.44
C TYR A 246 25.11 -19.46 -1.44
N LEU A 247 24.55 -20.64 -1.73
CA LEU A 247 23.18 -20.99 -1.36
C LEU A 247 23.22 -22.14 -0.36
N LEU A 248 22.76 -21.91 0.86
CA LEU A 248 22.62 -22.91 1.90
C LEU A 248 21.26 -23.60 1.74
N LEU A 249 21.26 -24.93 1.62
CA LEU A 249 20.05 -25.71 1.38
C LEU A 249 19.43 -26.17 2.69
N ARG A 250 18.18 -25.76 2.92
CA ARG A 250 17.35 -26.19 4.04
C ARG A 250 16.21 -27.06 3.51
N SER A 251 15.93 -28.17 4.20
CA SER A 251 14.70 -28.93 3.99
C SER A 251 13.55 -28.23 4.71
N ASP A 252 12.69 -27.53 4.00
CA ASP A 252 11.60 -26.73 4.56
C ASP A 252 10.22 -27.42 4.41
N HIS A 253 9.46 -27.44 5.50
CA HIS A 253 8.13 -28.04 5.61
C HIS A 253 7.05 -26.98 5.93
N SER A 254 7.39 -25.69 5.91
CA SER A 254 6.52 -24.59 6.34
C SER A 254 5.28 -24.48 5.44
N ALA A 255 5.47 -24.62 4.14
CA ALA A 255 4.39 -24.61 3.15
C ALA A 255 3.62 -25.93 3.09
N SER A 256 4.32 -27.08 3.06
CA SER A 256 3.67 -28.39 2.90
C SER A 256 2.98 -28.87 4.16
N GLN A 257 3.44 -28.45 5.34
CA GLN A 257 2.94 -28.87 6.65
C GLN A 257 2.90 -30.40 6.81
N THR A 258 3.76 -31.12 6.07
CA THR A 258 3.89 -32.58 6.15
C THR A 258 5.36 -33.00 6.27
N ALA A 259 5.60 -34.10 6.97
CA ALA A 259 6.94 -34.67 7.15
C ALA A 259 7.54 -35.20 5.84
N ALA A 260 6.71 -35.76 4.94
CA ALA A 260 7.17 -36.51 3.78
C ALA A 260 7.54 -35.63 2.57
N ALA A 261 7.10 -34.39 2.52
CA ALA A 261 7.28 -33.50 1.37
C ALA A 261 7.94 -32.17 1.77
N PRO A 262 9.21 -32.18 2.22
CA PRO A 262 9.98 -30.95 2.30
C PRO A 262 10.22 -30.38 0.90
N HIS A 263 10.32 -29.07 0.81
CA HIS A 263 10.88 -28.38 -0.36
C HIS A 263 12.25 -27.78 0.01
N GLU A 264 13.03 -27.42 -1.01
CA GLU A 264 14.33 -26.81 -0.80
C GLU A 264 14.17 -25.30 -0.63
N LEU A 265 14.52 -24.82 0.56
CA LEU A 265 14.71 -23.41 0.85
C LEU A 265 16.19 -23.08 0.68
N TYR A 266 16.48 -22.11 -0.18
CA TYR A 266 17.81 -21.61 -0.47
C TYR A 266 18.07 -20.34 0.35
N GLN A 267 19.01 -20.41 1.29
CA GLN A 267 19.43 -19.25 2.08
C GLN A 267 20.72 -18.66 1.51
N PHE A 268 20.81 -17.33 1.44
CA PHE A 268 21.98 -16.62 0.90
C PHE A 268 22.44 -15.49 1.84
N PRO A 269 23.75 -15.17 1.86
CA PRO A 269 24.30 -14.21 2.81
C PRO A 269 23.79 -12.79 2.54
N ALA A 270 23.63 -12.01 3.61
CA ALA A 270 23.14 -10.63 3.57
C ALA A 270 24.17 -9.57 3.09
N GLY A 271 25.19 -10.00 2.33
CA GLY A 271 26.26 -9.13 1.79
C GLY A 271 25.97 -8.62 0.37
N ASP A 272 27.02 -8.41 -0.41
CA ASP A 272 26.95 -7.87 -1.79
C ASP A 272 26.41 -8.86 -2.84
N MET A 273 25.99 -10.04 -2.39
CA MET A 273 25.45 -11.08 -3.26
C MET A 273 24.05 -10.71 -3.74
N LYS A 274 23.84 -10.84 -5.05
CA LYS A 274 22.54 -10.70 -5.69
C LYS A 274 22.19 -11.96 -6.45
N LEU A 275 20.93 -12.36 -6.35
CA LEU A 275 20.38 -13.48 -7.10
C LEU A 275 19.41 -12.97 -8.16
N TRP A 276 19.41 -13.63 -9.31
CA TRP A 276 18.54 -13.31 -10.43
C TRP A 276 17.66 -14.50 -10.79
N ILE A 277 16.34 -14.36 -10.67
CA ILE A 277 15.39 -15.40 -11.08
C ILE A 277 14.76 -14.96 -12.41
N ALA A 278 15.07 -15.69 -13.48
CA ALA A 278 14.53 -15.42 -14.82
C ALA A 278 13.76 -16.63 -15.35
N PRO A 279 12.69 -16.44 -16.12
CA PRO A 279 11.93 -17.56 -16.68
C PRO A 279 12.80 -18.27 -17.72
N ALA A 280 12.73 -19.60 -17.77
CA ALA A 280 13.43 -20.38 -18.79
C ALA A 280 12.71 -20.32 -20.16
N GLY A 281 11.49 -19.78 -20.20
CA GLY A 281 10.70 -19.57 -21.41
C GLY A 281 9.89 -18.26 -21.35
N GLN A 282 8.81 -18.18 -22.15
CA GLN A 282 7.98 -16.96 -22.26
C GLN A 282 6.90 -16.84 -21.16
N GLN A 283 6.74 -17.87 -20.33
CA GLN A 283 5.71 -17.90 -19.30
C GLN A 283 6.12 -17.01 -18.12
N PRO A 284 5.17 -16.32 -17.47
CA PRO A 284 5.46 -15.44 -16.33
C PRO A 284 5.94 -16.24 -15.11
N ILE A 285 6.51 -15.52 -14.15
CA ILE A 285 6.91 -16.06 -12.85
C ILE A 285 5.86 -15.67 -11.82
N LYS A 286 5.37 -16.64 -11.06
CA LYS A 286 4.52 -16.45 -9.89
C LYS A 286 5.39 -16.13 -8.66
N LEU A 287 4.97 -15.15 -7.85
CA LEU A 287 5.51 -14.88 -6.52
C LEU A 287 4.43 -15.13 -5.46
N ALA A 288 4.65 -16.10 -4.57
CA ALA A 288 3.64 -16.53 -3.61
C ALA A 288 3.26 -15.44 -2.60
N GLU A 289 4.26 -14.73 -2.08
CA GLU A 289 4.13 -13.78 -0.95
C GLU A 289 3.46 -12.47 -1.37
N ARG A 290 3.31 -12.22 -2.67
CA ARG A 290 2.56 -11.08 -3.20
C ARG A 290 1.22 -11.51 -3.79
N SER A 291 0.39 -12.11 -2.92
CA SER A 291 -0.96 -12.62 -3.25
C SER A 291 -0.97 -13.67 -4.37
N GLY A 292 0.13 -14.41 -4.54
CA GLY A 292 0.26 -15.39 -5.63
C GLY A 292 0.19 -14.82 -7.04
N ARG A 293 0.48 -13.52 -7.21
CA ARG A 293 0.48 -12.84 -8.52
C ARG A 293 1.60 -13.35 -9.41
N THR A 294 1.39 -13.20 -10.73
CA THR A 294 2.35 -13.56 -11.77
C THR A 294 2.91 -12.32 -12.45
N TYR A 295 4.18 -12.34 -12.83
CA TYR A 295 4.93 -11.19 -13.33
C TYR A 295 5.74 -11.56 -14.57
N ARG A 296 5.91 -10.57 -15.47
CA ARG A 296 6.83 -10.65 -16.61
C ARG A 296 8.26 -10.37 -16.14
N GLY A 297 9.22 -10.69 -17.02
CA GLY A 297 10.62 -10.41 -16.77
C GLY A 297 11.19 -11.31 -15.68
N SER A 298 12.04 -10.74 -14.86
CA SER A 298 12.90 -11.44 -13.89
C SER A 298 12.84 -10.79 -12.52
N PHE A 299 13.50 -11.39 -11.53
CA PHE A 299 13.55 -10.88 -10.17
C PHE A 299 14.99 -10.78 -9.67
N GLU A 300 15.34 -9.63 -9.09
CA GLU A 300 16.48 -9.50 -8.19
C GLU A 300 16.06 -9.90 -6.78
N LEU A 301 16.89 -10.70 -6.11
CA LEU A 301 16.89 -10.82 -4.66
C LEU A 301 18.23 -10.33 -4.11
N SER A 302 18.17 -9.51 -3.06
CA SER A 302 19.35 -8.95 -2.41
C SER A 302 19.04 -8.59 -0.96
N ALA A 303 20.07 -8.33 -0.15
CA ALA A 303 19.90 -7.78 1.18
C ALA A 303 20.00 -6.25 1.14
N VAL A 304 18.94 -5.57 1.60
CA VAL A 304 18.94 -4.11 1.76
C VAL A 304 18.53 -3.77 3.19
N ASN A 305 19.37 -3.01 3.88
CA ASN A 305 19.20 -2.71 5.31
C ASN A 305 18.99 -3.98 6.16
N GLY A 306 19.68 -5.06 5.78
CA GLY A 306 19.62 -6.36 6.44
C GLY A 306 18.25 -7.06 6.39
N LYS A 307 17.41 -6.70 5.42
CA LYS A 307 16.15 -7.39 5.10
C LYS A 307 16.18 -7.87 3.65
N LEU A 308 15.40 -8.90 3.36
CA LEU A 308 15.24 -9.41 2.01
C LEU A 308 14.52 -8.36 1.14
N ALA A 309 15.20 -7.93 0.09
CA ALA A 309 14.61 -7.14 -0.98
C ALA A 309 14.25 -8.05 -2.16
N VAL A 310 13.08 -7.82 -2.74
CA VAL A 310 12.58 -8.53 -3.92
C VAL A 310 12.15 -7.48 -4.95
N VAL A 311 12.87 -7.42 -6.06
CA VAL A 311 12.66 -6.42 -7.12
C VAL A 311 12.33 -7.14 -8.41
N ASN A 312 11.18 -6.84 -9.00
CA ASN A 312 10.85 -7.31 -10.34
C ASN A 312 11.48 -6.38 -11.39
N GLU A 313 12.25 -6.95 -12.32
CA GLU A 313 12.85 -6.26 -13.46
C GLU A 313 12.29 -6.78 -14.78
N LEU A 314 11.78 -5.87 -15.61
CA LEU A 314 11.09 -6.20 -16.85
C LEU A 314 11.19 -5.03 -17.86
N PRO A 315 10.94 -5.27 -19.16
CA PRO A 315 10.85 -4.20 -20.14
C PRO A 315 9.88 -3.12 -19.70
N PHE A 316 10.27 -1.85 -19.81
CA PHE A 316 9.53 -0.73 -19.23
C PHE A 316 8.10 -0.63 -19.76
N GLU A 317 7.88 -0.84 -21.06
CA GLU A 317 6.54 -0.81 -21.65
C GLU A 317 5.63 -1.93 -21.10
N HIS A 318 6.18 -3.11 -20.81
CA HIS A 318 5.40 -4.23 -20.26
C HIS A 318 4.91 -3.98 -18.83
N TYR A 319 5.63 -3.17 -18.06
CA TYR A 319 5.16 -2.71 -16.75
C TYR A 319 3.88 -1.87 -16.88
N LEU A 320 3.84 -0.99 -17.87
CA LEU A 320 2.70 -0.09 -18.11
C LEU A 320 1.43 -0.86 -18.51
N TYR A 321 1.53 -2.06 -19.09
CA TYR A 321 0.36 -2.91 -19.37
C TYR A 321 -0.44 -3.24 -18.11
N SER A 322 0.25 -3.45 -16.98
CA SER A 322 -0.38 -3.72 -15.69
C SER A 322 -0.88 -2.42 -15.06
N VAL A 323 -0.04 -1.37 -15.04
CA VAL A 323 -0.37 -0.09 -14.42
C VAL A 323 -1.61 0.54 -15.03
N VAL A 324 -1.66 0.68 -16.36
CA VAL A 324 -2.81 1.32 -17.02
C VAL A 324 -4.10 0.52 -16.78
N ALA A 325 -4.02 -0.80 -16.80
CA ALA A 325 -5.18 -1.66 -16.63
C ALA A 325 -5.73 -1.71 -15.20
N ILE A 326 -4.89 -1.47 -14.18
CA ILE A 326 -5.33 -1.43 -12.78
C ILE A 326 -5.73 -0.02 -12.34
N GLU A 327 -5.12 1.02 -12.92
CA GLU A 327 -5.42 2.43 -12.60
C GLU A 327 -6.67 2.95 -13.32
N MET A 328 -7.03 2.39 -14.47
CA MET A 328 -8.22 2.77 -15.24
C MET A 328 -9.07 1.57 -15.60
N TYR A 329 -10.38 1.80 -15.71
CA TYR A 329 -11.29 0.77 -16.20
C TYR A 329 -10.96 0.44 -17.68
N PRO A 330 -10.71 -0.83 -18.02
CA PRO A 330 -10.32 -1.24 -19.37
C PRO A 330 -11.39 -0.95 -20.45
N SER A 331 -12.64 -0.75 -20.04
CA SER A 331 -13.78 -0.41 -20.90
C SER A 331 -13.83 1.08 -21.27
N TRP A 332 -12.99 1.92 -20.68
CA TRP A 332 -12.95 3.33 -20.98
C TRP A 332 -12.35 3.61 -22.38
N PRO A 333 -12.66 4.78 -22.98
CA PRO A 333 -12.19 5.14 -24.31
C PRO A 333 -10.66 5.08 -24.41
N ALA A 334 -10.17 4.65 -25.57
CA ALA A 334 -8.74 4.47 -25.81
C ALA A 334 -7.92 5.73 -25.52
N GLU A 335 -8.44 6.92 -25.82
CA GLU A 335 -7.75 8.19 -25.59
C GLU A 335 -7.52 8.48 -24.10
N ALA A 336 -8.42 8.06 -23.22
CA ALA A 336 -8.22 8.17 -21.78
C ALA A 336 -7.12 7.20 -21.30
N LEU A 337 -7.11 5.96 -21.81
CA LEU A 337 -6.08 4.97 -21.50
C LEU A 337 -4.69 5.40 -22.02
N LYS A 338 -4.63 6.02 -23.20
CA LYS A 338 -3.40 6.59 -23.79
C LYS A 338 -2.86 7.75 -22.94
N ALA A 339 -3.75 8.64 -22.47
CA ALA A 339 -3.34 9.74 -21.58
C ALA A 339 -2.72 9.18 -20.28
N GLN A 340 -3.32 8.15 -19.70
CA GLN A 340 -2.77 7.48 -18.52
C GLN A 340 -1.44 6.76 -18.80
N ALA A 341 -1.28 6.14 -19.97
CA ALA A 341 -0.01 5.50 -20.35
C ALA A 341 1.14 6.53 -20.40
N VAL A 342 0.93 7.67 -21.06
CA VAL A 342 1.93 8.75 -21.15
C VAL A 342 2.20 9.38 -19.79
N ALA A 343 1.16 9.62 -18.97
CA ALA A 343 1.32 10.12 -17.61
C ALA A 343 2.14 9.15 -16.74
N ALA A 344 1.79 7.85 -16.77
CA ALA A 344 2.51 6.83 -16.02
C ALA A 344 3.98 6.70 -16.44
N ARG A 345 4.25 6.71 -17.75
CA ARG A 345 5.62 6.70 -18.29
C ARG A 345 6.43 7.91 -17.81
N SER A 346 5.83 9.10 -17.89
CA SER A 346 6.47 10.35 -17.47
C SER A 346 6.78 10.35 -15.97
N PHE A 347 5.85 9.84 -15.14
CA PHE A 347 6.07 9.70 -13.70
C PHE A 347 7.30 8.84 -13.38
N VAL A 348 7.41 7.65 -13.97
CA VAL A 348 8.56 6.75 -13.72
C VAL A 348 9.88 7.40 -14.13
N LEU A 349 9.92 7.99 -15.34
CA LEU A 349 11.13 8.62 -15.87
C LEU A 349 11.55 9.85 -15.04
N ASN A 350 10.58 10.61 -14.52
CA ASN A 350 10.87 11.71 -13.60
C ASN A 350 11.44 11.22 -12.27
N LYS A 351 10.93 10.11 -11.70
CA LYS A 351 11.40 9.57 -10.42
C LYS A 351 12.81 8.99 -10.47
N GLY A 352 13.24 8.47 -11.62
CA GLY A 352 14.52 7.76 -11.75
C GLY A 352 14.61 6.60 -10.75
N LEU A 353 15.82 6.26 -10.27
CA LEU A 353 16.04 5.25 -9.21
C LEU A 353 15.67 5.80 -7.82
N GLY A 354 14.40 6.18 -7.65
CA GLY A 354 13.90 6.82 -6.43
C GLY A 354 13.97 5.94 -5.18
N PHE A 355 14.09 4.61 -5.30
CA PHE A 355 14.10 3.67 -4.17
C PHE A 355 15.43 2.90 -4.06
N GLN A 356 16.54 3.59 -4.34
CA GLN A 356 17.91 3.05 -4.34
C GLN A 356 18.11 1.97 -5.41
N ILE A 357 17.60 0.77 -5.20
CA ILE A 357 17.75 -0.38 -6.10
C ILE A 357 16.56 -0.57 -7.07
N ALA A 358 15.56 0.31 -6.98
CA ALA A 358 14.34 0.27 -7.78
C ALA A 358 13.90 1.68 -8.20
N HIS A 359 13.21 1.74 -9.34
CA HIS A 359 12.63 2.97 -9.87
C HIS A 359 11.36 3.35 -9.11
N VAL A 360 10.52 2.35 -8.83
CA VAL A 360 9.20 2.50 -8.20
C VAL A 360 8.89 1.34 -7.26
N VAL A 361 7.85 1.50 -6.45
CA VAL A 361 7.22 0.42 -5.66
C VAL A 361 5.84 0.07 -6.23
N ASP A 362 5.29 -1.08 -5.88
CA ASP A 362 4.01 -1.59 -6.43
C ASP A 362 2.75 -1.11 -5.70
N THR A 363 2.84 0.03 -5.00
CA THR A 363 1.76 0.62 -4.21
C THR A 363 1.43 2.02 -4.71
N THR A 364 0.35 2.62 -4.20
CA THR A 364 -0.06 4.01 -4.51
C THR A 364 0.95 5.08 -4.11
N LEU A 365 2.02 4.73 -3.38
CA LEU A 365 3.18 5.62 -3.19
C LEU A 365 3.91 5.89 -4.51
N SER A 366 3.84 4.96 -5.45
CA SER A 366 4.25 5.15 -6.84
C SER A 366 3.03 4.95 -7.73
N GLN A 367 2.79 3.72 -8.18
CA GLN A 367 1.66 3.37 -9.04
C GLN A 367 1.24 1.93 -8.74
N ALA A 368 -0.05 1.63 -8.87
CA ALA A 368 -0.52 0.27 -8.66
C ALA A 368 0.06 -0.66 -9.73
N TYR A 369 0.72 -1.76 -9.30
CA TYR A 369 1.35 -2.73 -10.20
C TYR A 369 1.07 -4.16 -9.75
N TYR A 370 0.19 -4.87 -10.46
CA TYR A 370 -0.31 -6.20 -10.06
C TYR A 370 0.19 -7.34 -10.97
N GLY A 371 1.20 -7.07 -11.79
CA GLY A 371 1.73 -8.04 -12.74
C GLY A 371 0.72 -8.42 -13.83
N THR A 372 0.85 -9.63 -14.37
CA THR A 372 0.14 -10.06 -15.58
C THR A 372 -1.34 -10.31 -15.38
N THR A 373 -1.80 -10.51 -14.14
CA THR A 373 -3.21 -10.79 -13.84
C THR A 373 -4.10 -9.56 -14.04
N ALA A 374 -3.52 -8.36 -14.03
CA ALA A 374 -4.26 -7.11 -14.25
C ALA A 374 -4.25 -6.69 -15.73
N GLU A 375 -3.35 -7.22 -16.56
CA GLU A 375 -3.20 -6.81 -17.96
C GLU A 375 -4.50 -7.02 -18.76
N GLN A 376 -4.83 -6.04 -19.61
CA GLN A 376 -6.03 -6.06 -20.44
C GLN A 376 -5.70 -5.60 -21.86
N PRO A 377 -6.28 -6.21 -22.91
CA PRO A 377 -5.93 -5.89 -24.30
C PRO A 377 -6.07 -4.41 -24.65
N SER A 378 -7.09 -3.72 -24.12
CA SER A 378 -7.31 -2.29 -24.37
C SER A 378 -6.21 -1.41 -23.75
N ALA A 379 -5.77 -1.71 -22.54
CA ALA A 379 -4.66 -1.03 -21.88
C ALA A 379 -3.33 -1.31 -22.61
N THR A 380 -3.06 -2.57 -22.98
CA THR A 380 -1.88 -2.93 -23.78
C THR A 380 -1.83 -2.16 -25.09
N ALA A 381 -2.94 -2.12 -25.83
CA ALA A 381 -3.03 -1.37 -27.09
C ALA A 381 -2.79 0.14 -26.90
N ALA A 382 -3.28 0.73 -25.80
CA ALA A 382 -3.06 2.14 -25.50
C ALA A 382 -1.59 2.45 -25.15
N VAL A 383 -0.94 1.56 -24.39
CA VAL A 383 0.49 1.66 -24.09
C VAL A 383 1.32 1.55 -25.36
N ASP A 384 1.07 0.54 -26.19
CA ASP A 384 1.80 0.33 -27.44
C ASP A 384 1.61 1.49 -28.42
N ALA A 385 0.40 2.04 -28.52
CA ALA A 385 0.09 3.19 -29.37
C ALA A 385 0.82 4.47 -28.94
N THR A 386 1.22 4.57 -27.66
CA THR A 386 1.93 5.73 -27.09
C THR A 386 3.35 5.37 -26.66
N LYS A 387 3.91 4.28 -27.20
CA LYS A 387 5.25 3.80 -26.84
C LYS A 387 6.29 4.92 -27.00
N GLY A 388 7.07 5.13 -25.93
CA GLY A 388 8.11 6.14 -25.88
C GLY A 388 7.64 7.59 -25.73
N GLU A 389 6.33 7.85 -25.62
CA GLU A 389 5.81 9.21 -25.45
C GLU A 389 5.75 9.65 -23.99
N VAL A 390 6.20 10.87 -23.73
CA VAL A 390 6.29 11.50 -22.41
C VAL A 390 5.83 12.95 -22.45
N ALA A 391 5.42 13.46 -21.29
CA ALA A 391 5.07 14.87 -21.06
C ALA A 391 6.29 15.64 -20.53
N LEU A 392 6.62 16.76 -21.18
CA LEU A 392 7.73 17.63 -20.83
C LEU A 392 7.24 19.03 -20.46
N TYR A 393 7.84 19.62 -19.43
CA TYR A 393 7.74 21.05 -19.12
C TYR A 393 9.15 21.64 -19.12
N ASP A 394 9.37 22.72 -19.89
CA ASP A 394 10.68 23.35 -20.06
C ASP A 394 11.80 22.35 -20.41
N GLY A 395 11.49 21.43 -21.34
CA GLY A 395 12.41 20.39 -21.81
C GLY A 395 12.69 19.25 -20.83
N LYS A 396 12.06 19.22 -19.65
CA LYS A 396 12.25 18.17 -18.63
C LYS A 396 10.99 17.33 -18.46
N VAL A 397 11.16 16.01 -18.26
CA VAL A 397 10.04 15.11 -17.98
C VAL A 397 9.34 15.53 -16.69
N ILE A 398 8.02 15.71 -16.75
CA ILE A 398 7.24 16.14 -15.60
C ILE A 398 7.00 14.99 -14.62
N GLU A 399 6.79 15.33 -13.36
CA GLU A 399 6.12 14.45 -12.41
C GLU A 399 4.61 14.44 -12.72
N ALA A 400 4.17 13.54 -13.59
CA ALA A 400 2.78 13.46 -14.08
C ALA A 400 1.88 12.77 -13.04
N ILE A 401 1.50 13.51 -12.00
CA ILE A 401 0.61 13.04 -10.93
C ILE A 401 -0.84 12.96 -11.41
N TYR A 402 -1.56 11.92 -10.99
CA TYR A 402 -2.96 11.71 -11.30
C TYR A 402 -3.75 11.17 -10.10
N SER A 403 -5.06 11.36 -10.09
CA SER A 403 -5.96 10.80 -9.07
C SER A 403 -7.31 10.42 -9.67
N SER A 404 -8.12 9.67 -8.93
CA SER A 404 -9.41 9.18 -9.41
C SER A 404 -10.33 10.31 -9.85
N SER A 405 -10.52 11.32 -9.01
CA SER A 405 -11.42 12.43 -9.29
C SER A 405 -10.92 13.73 -8.66
N GLY A 406 -10.95 14.82 -9.46
CA GLY A 406 -10.65 16.18 -8.98
C GLY A 406 -11.72 16.70 -8.02
N GLY A 407 -12.97 16.26 -8.20
CA GLY A 407 -14.15 16.76 -7.50
C GLY A 407 -14.68 18.02 -8.17
N GLY A 408 -14.73 18.04 -9.50
CA GLY A 408 -15.18 19.19 -10.30
C GLY A 408 -14.06 20.20 -10.62
N MET A 409 -12.97 20.19 -9.85
CA MET A 409 -11.78 21.01 -10.09
C MET A 409 -10.56 20.33 -9.48
N THR A 410 -9.46 20.22 -10.24
CA THR A 410 -8.19 19.69 -9.75
C THR A 410 -7.53 20.66 -8.78
N ALA A 411 -6.68 20.11 -7.91
CA ALA A 411 -6.01 20.85 -6.85
C ALA A 411 -4.71 21.49 -7.37
N ASP A 412 -4.33 22.63 -6.79
CA ASP A 412 -2.95 23.09 -6.87
C ASP A 412 -2.04 22.17 -6.04
N ALA A 413 -0.79 21.96 -6.44
CA ALA A 413 0.14 21.13 -5.69
C ALA A 413 0.30 21.58 -4.21
N SER A 414 0.14 22.88 -3.92
CA SER A 414 0.20 23.43 -2.57
C SER A 414 -0.94 22.95 -1.67
N GLU A 415 -2.09 22.57 -2.24
CA GLU A 415 -3.25 22.02 -1.52
C GLU A 415 -3.06 20.55 -1.12
N ALA A 416 -2.01 19.88 -1.63
CA ALA A 416 -1.67 18.51 -1.25
C ALA A 416 -0.36 18.44 -0.45
N TRP A 417 0.68 19.17 -0.87
CA TRP A 417 2.05 19.05 -0.34
C TRP A 417 2.68 20.37 0.14
N GLY A 418 1.99 21.50 0.00
CA GLY A 418 2.46 22.81 0.49
C GLY A 418 3.44 23.54 -0.43
N ASN A 419 3.79 22.98 -1.59
CA ASN A 419 4.64 23.63 -2.60
C ASN A 419 3.89 23.81 -3.93
N THR A 420 4.21 24.86 -4.66
CA THR A 420 3.66 25.12 -6.01
C THR A 420 4.46 24.40 -7.09
N VAL A 421 3.79 23.90 -8.12
CA VAL A 421 4.42 23.30 -9.30
C VAL A 421 3.81 23.91 -10.56
N PRO A 422 4.59 24.55 -11.46
CA PRO A 422 4.05 25.38 -12.54
C PRO A 422 3.08 24.69 -13.50
N TYR A 423 3.28 23.39 -13.75
CA TYR A 423 2.40 22.60 -14.62
C TYR A 423 1.26 21.89 -13.86
N LEU A 424 1.26 21.88 -12.52
CA LEU A 424 0.19 21.28 -11.70
C LEU A 424 -0.68 22.40 -11.11
N GLN A 425 -1.47 23.01 -11.98
CA GLN A 425 -2.37 24.11 -11.63
C GLN A 425 -3.83 23.63 -11.63
N PRO A 426 -4.71 24.26 -10.83
CA PRO A 426 -6.13 23.95 -10.83
C PRO A 426 -6.74 24.05 -12.24
N ALA A 427 -7.51 23.04 -12.62
CA ALA A 427 -8.30 22.99 -13.84
C ALA A 427 -9.70 22.47 -13.51
N ALA A 428 -10.73 23.01 -14.16
CA ALA A 428 -12.07 22.42 -14.09
C ALA A 428 -11.99 20.94 -14.51
N SER A 429 -12.76 20.06 -13.90
CA SER A 429 -12.72 18.62 -14.21
C SER A 429 -14.13 18.07 -14.33
N PRO A 430 -14.52 17.50 -15.49
CA PRO A 430 -15.88 17.00 -15.71
C PRO A 430 -16.08 15.59 -15.12
N ASP A 431 -15.90 15.48 -13.81
CA ASP A 431 -15.87 14.21 -13.08
C ASP A 431 -17.27 13.59 -12.85
N GLN A 432 -18.36 14.34 -13.08
CA GLN A 432 -19.75 13.91 -12.85
C GLN A 432 -20.14 12.64 -13.64
N ILE A 433 -19.36 12.27 -14.65
CA ILE A 433 -19.56 11.00 -15.35
C ILE A 433 -19.44 9.78 -14.42
N SER A 434 -18.78 9.91 -13.27
CA SER A 434 -18.70 8.84 -12.24
C SER A 434 -20.03 8.54 -11.56
N GLU A 435 -21.04 9.40 -11.74
CA GLU A 435 -22.36 9.28 -11.12
C GLU A 435 -23.35 8.56 -12.04
N ALA A 436 -22.95 8.28 -13.27
CA ALA A 436 -23.82 7.63 -14.25
C ALA A 436 -24.32 6.28 -13.71
N ALA A 437 -25.64 6.09 -13.78
CA ALA A 437 -26.35 4.89 -13.31
C ALA A 437 -26.32 4.64 -11.79
N LEU A 438 -25.88 5.61 -10.97
CA LEU A 438 -26.03 5.54 -9.52
C LEU A 438 -27.44 5.97 -9.10
N LEU A 439 -27.90 5.39 -7.98
CA LEU A 439 -29.18 5.73 -7.37
C LEU A 439 -29.00 6.87 -6.37
N ASN A 440 -30.07 7.63 -6.16
CA ASN A 440 -30.16 8.50 -5.01
C ASN A 440 -30.44 7.68 -3.75
N TRP A 441 -29.98 8.21 -2.63
CA TRP A 441 -30.24 7.73 -1.28
C TRP A 441 -30.96 8.85 -0.52
N HIS A 442 -31.86 8.46 0.37
CA HIS A 442 -32.57 9.36 1.26
C HIS A 442 -31.91 9.31 2.62
N ARG A 443 -31.46 10.44 3.14
CA ARG A 443 -31.12 10.56 4.56
C ARG A 443 -32.43 10.70 5.32
N VAL A 444 -32.68 9.78 6.25
CA VAL A 444 -33.97 9.66 6.93
C VAL A 444 -33.81 9.66 8.44
N VAL A 445 -34.87 10.06 9.13
CA VAL A 445 -35.08 9.88 10.56
C VAL A 445 -35.94 8.65 10.79
N LEU A 446 -35.49 7.77 11.67
CA LEU A 446 -36.19 6.56 12.09
C LEU A 446 -37.12 6.86 13.28
N ASP A 447 -38.06 5.95 13.56
CA ASP A 447 -38.91 6.06 14.76
C ASP A 447 -38.11 6.07 16.07
N SER A 448 -36.89 5.49 16.08
CA SER A 448 -35.95 5.58 17.21
C SER A 448 -35.39 6.99 17.42
N GLY A 449 -35.56 7.87 16.43
CA GLY A 449 -34.92 9.17 16.37
C GLY A 449 -33.54 9.15 15.73
N GLU A 450 -32.97 7.99 15.41
CA GLU A 450 -31.67 7.91 14.71
C GLU A 450 -31.76 8.36 13.25
N THR A 451 -30.62 8.79 12.69
CA THR A 451 -30.51 9.07 11.25
C THR A 451 -29.70 8.02 10.51
N GLY A 452 -30.07 7.76 9.27
CA GLY A 452 -29.20 7.06 8.33
C GLY A 452 -29.70 7.17 6.90
N TYR A 453 -29.08 6.42 6.00
CA TYR A 453 -29.36 6.46 4.57
C TYR A 453 -30.07 5.19 4.11
N ILE A 454 -31.12 5.38 3.32
CA ILE A 454 -31.86 4.31 2.62
C ILE A 454 -31.76 4.55 1.11
N ARG A 455 -31.49 3.50 0.35
CA ARG A 455 -31.41 3.57 -1.12
C ARG A 455 -32.79 3.89 -1.72
N GLY A 456 -32.83 4.78 -2.70
CA GLY A 456 -34.07 5.39 -3.21
C GLY A 456 -35.06 4.43 -3.86
N ASP A 457 -34.61 3.31 -4.41
CA ASP A 457 -35.46 2.25 -4.97
C ASP A 457 -36.17 1.39 -3.90
N LEU A 458 -35.76 1.51 -2.64
CA LEU A 458 -36.31 0.75 -1.50
C LEU A 458 -37.42 1.52 -0.76
N VAL A 459 -37.76 2.73 -1.22
CA VAL A 459 -38.77 3.60 -0.62
C VAL A 459 -39.68 4.21 -1.68
N LYS A 460 -40.89 4.59 -1.27
CA LYS A 460 -41.82 5.38 -2.09
C LYS A 460 -42.31 6.60 -1.30
N ASP A 461 -42.54 7.69 -2.01
CA ASP A 461 -43.16 8.89 -1.41
C ASP A 461 -44.64 8.60 -1.11
N THR A 462 -45.07 8.90 0.12
CA THR A 462 -46.48 8.73 0.52
C THR A 462 -47.36 9.91 0.12
N GLY A 463 -46.77 11.01 -0.36
CA GLY A 463 -47.44 12.29 -0.63
C GLY A 463 -47.80 13.07 0.63
N ARG A 464 -47.50 12.53 1.83
CA ARG A 464 -47.75 13.17 3.12
C ARG A 464 -46.52 13.90 3.62
N LYS A 465 -46.75 14.96 4.39
CA LYS A 465 -45.73 15.71 5.12
C LYS A 465 -46.03 15.72 6.61
N ASN A 466 -44.99 15.78 7.43
CA ASN A 466 -45.15 16.02 8.87
C ASN A 466 -45.43 17.50 9.16
N GLU A 467 -45.62 17.84 10.44
CA GLU A 467 -45.91 19.22 10.88
C GLU A 467 -44.78 20.22 10.57
N ALA A 468 -43.53 19.74 10.43
CA ALA A 468 -42.38 20.53 10.00
C ALA A 468 -42.28 20.67 8.46
N GLY A 469 -43.21 20.09 7.69
CA GLY A 469 -43.23 20.14 6.23
C GLY A 469 -42.32 19.12 5.55
N ALA A 470 -41.69 18.21 6.30
CA ALA A 470 -40.79 17.17 5.81
C ALA A 470 -41.57 16.00 5.19
N ARG A 471 -41.03 15.39 4.13
CA ARG A 471 -41.68 14.28 3.42
C ARG A 471 -41.69 13.00 4.26
N ILE A 472 -42.76 12.23 4.14
CA ILE A 472 -42.89 10.90 4.74
C ILE A 472 -42.76 9.87 3.62
N LEU A 473 -41.75 9.01 3.73
CA LEU A 473 -41.51 7.90 2.81
C LEU A 473 -41.98 6.59 3.44
N GLU A 474 -42.33 5.61 2.60
CA GLU A 474 -42.71 4.25 3.03
C GLU A 474 -41.79 3.21 2.38
N THR A 475 -41.30 2.26 3.16
CA THR A 475 -40.44 1.18 2.67
C THR A 475 -41.21 0.16 1.82
N THR A 476 -40.58 -0.30 0.74
CA THR A 476 -41.25 -1.12 -0.28
C THR A 476 -41.01 -2.63 -0.12
N THR A 477 -39.97 -3.04 0.60
CA THR A 477 -39.57 -4.43 0.81
C THR A 477 -39.10 -4.69 2.24
N ASP A 478 -39.01 -5.97 2.62
CA ASP A 478 -38.41 -6.40 3.89
C ASP A 478 -36.88 -6.47 3.81
N GLY A 479 -36.23 -6.42 4.99
CA GLY A 479 -34.78 -6.60 5.12
C GLY A 479 -33.95 -5.41 4.65
N ILE A 480 -34.51 -4.20 4.70
CA ILE A 480 -33.80 -2.98 4.29
C ILE A 480 -32.82 -2.58 5.40
N ASN A 481 -31.55 -2.47 5.04
CA ASN A 481 -30.53 -1.93 5.93
C ASN A 481 -30.45 -0.41 5.79
N VAL A 482 -30.73 0.30 6.87
CA VAL A 482 -30.39 1.72 7.01
C VAL A 482 -28.91 1.81 7.33
N ARG A 483 -28.15 2.54 6.52
CA ARG A 483 -26.69 2.60 6.64
C ARG A 483 -26.23 3.96 7.12
N ARG A 484 -25.09 4.01 7.80
CA ARG A 484 -24.49 5.29 8.20
C ARG A 484 -24.03 6.13 7.00
N HIS A 485 -23.63 5.49 5.90
CA HIS A 485 -23.18 6.16 4.68
C HIS A 485 -23.98 5.66 3.47
N PRO A 486 -24.24 6.50 2.45
CA PRO A 486 -24.99 6.12 1.26
C PRO A 486 -24.08 5.35 0.29
N ILE A 487 -23.65 4.14 0.68
CA ILE A 487 -22.83 3.25 -0.16
C ILE A 487 -23.12 1.78 0.17
N ILE A 488 -23.08 0.93 -0.85
CA ILE A 488 -23.29 -0.51 -0.71
C ILE A 488 -21.96 -1.19 -0.41
N GLN A 489 -21.59 -1.26 0.86
CA GLN A 489 -20.39 -1.97 1.33
C GLN A 489 -20.67 -2.69 2.65
N ASP A 490 -20.23 -3.94 2.77
CA ASP A 490 -20.46 -4.76 3.96
C ASP A 490 -19.74 -4.23 5.20
N THR A 491 -18.67 -3.46 5.00
CA THR A 491 -17.90 -2.81 6.07
C THR A 491 -18.58 -1.58 6.65
N VAL A 492 -19.65 -1.08 6.03
CA VAL A 492 -20.37 0.11 6.53
C VAL A 492 -21.40 -0.32 7.57
N PRO A 493 -21.34 0.23 8.80
CA PRO A 493 -22.28 -0.13 9.86
C PRO A 493 -23.74 0.07 9.45
N VAL A 494 -24.54 -0.95 9.75
CA VAL A 494 -26.00 -0.89 9.69
C VAL A 494 -26.48 -0.19 10.97
N VAL A 495 -27.22 0.90 10.79
CA VAL A 495 -27.85 1.65 11.89
C VAL A 495 -29.06 0.87 12.38
N ALA A 496 -29.93 0.45 11.46
CA ALA A 496 -31.12 -0.32 11.77
C ALA A 496 -31.58 -1.17 10.57
N GLY A 497 -32.32 -2.24 10.85
CA GLY A 497 -33.10 -2.98 9.86
C GLY A 497 -34.55 -2.51 9.85
N ILE A 498 -35.11 -2.26 8.67
CA ILE A 498 -36.49 -1.81 8.48
C ILE A 498 -37.25 -2.82 7.61
N GLY A 499 -38.47 -3.14 8.03
CA GLY A 499 -39.40 -4.02 7.32
C GLY A 499 -40.27 -3.27 6.33
N LYS A 500 -41.03 -4.01 5.52
CA LYS A 500 -41.94 -3.45 4.51
C LYS A 500 -43.07 -2.64 5.14
N GLY A 501 -43.43 -1.52 4.51
CA GLY A 501 -44.57 -0.68 4.90
C GLY A 501 -44.31 0.23 6.11
N GLN A 502 -43.08 0.29 6.62
CA GLN A 502 -42.70 1.22 7.68
C GLN A 502 -42.47 2.60 7.10
N THR A 503 -42.85 3.63 7.86
CA THR A 503 -42.68 5.03 7.44
C THR A 503 -41.42 5.64 8.03
N VAL A 504 -40.76 6.49 7.27
CA VAL A 504 -39.59 7.27 7.71
C VAL A 504 -39.74 8.72 7.27
N ILE A 505 -39.10 9.64 7.99
CA ILE A 505 -39.11 11.07 7.65
C ILE A 505 -37.85 11.39 6.87
N GLU A 506 -37.98 11.99 5.70
CA GLU A 506 -36.83 12.39 4.90
C GLU A 506 -36.25 13.73 5.39
N ILE A 507 -34.92 13.77 5.53
CA ILE A 507 -34.12 14.98 5.76
C ILE A 507 -33.73 15.58 4.41
N ASP A 508 -33.02 14.79 3.61
CA ASP A 508 -32.53 15.17 2.28
C ASP A 508 -32.37 13.94 1.39
N SER A 509 -31.98 14.19 0.14
CA SER A 509 -31.59 13.14 -0.80
C SER A 509 -30.24 13.49 -1.43
N VAL A 510 -29.36 12.50 -1.45
CA VAL A 510 -28.00 12.59 -1.99
C VAL A 510 -27.78 11.46 -3.00
N ILE A 511 -26.89 11.66 -3.96
CA ILE A 511 -26.45 10.57 -4.84
C ILE A 511 -25.64 9.54 -4.02
N GLU A 512 -25.65 8.28 -4.45
CA GLU A 512 -24.75 7.26 -3.87
C GLU A 512 -23.30 7.77 -3.84
N SER A 513 -22.62 7.58 -2.70
CA SER A 513 -21.25 8.01 -2.51
C SER A 513 -20.34 7.40 -3.56
N ASN A 514 -19.68 8.26 -4.32
CA ASN A 514 -18.89 7.92 -5.49
C ASN A 514 -17.65 8.84 -5.58
N PRO A 515 -16.78 8.67 -6.59
CA PRO A 515 -15.58 9.50 -6.73
C PRO A 515 -15.84 11.01 -6.90
N MET A 516 -17.00 11.43 -7.41
CA MET A 516 -17.37 12.84 -7.56
C MET A 516 -17.99 13.42 -6.29
N ASN A 517 -19.00 12.78 -5.69
CA ASN A 517 -19.68 13.24 -4.48
C ASN A 517 -19.75 12.12 -3.43
N TRP A 518 -19.51 12.43 -2.17
CA TRP A 518 -19.49 11.45 -1.08
C TRP A 518 -19.96 12.02 0.25
N GLU A 519 -20.50 11.14 1.11
CA GLU A 519 -20.97 11.47 2.45
C GLU A 519 -20.34 10.53 3.50
N ARG A 520 -19.84 11.09 4.60
CA ARG A 520 -19.28 10.33 5.74
C ARG A 520 -19.80 10.87 7.07
N GLY A 521 -19.88 10.00 8.06
CA GLY A 521 -20.48 10.31 9.35
C GLY A 521 -22.02 10.20 9.36
N PRO A 522 -22.70 10.79 10.35
CA PRO A 522 -22.09 11.55 11.45
C PRO A 522 -21.20 10.67 12.33
N PHE A 523 -20.09 11.24 12.81
CA PHE A 523 -19.18 10.63 13.78
C PHE A 523 -19.28 11.35 15.11
N THR A 524 -19.17 10.63 16.22
CA THR A 524 -19.19 11.22 17.56
C THR A 524 -17.91 11.99 17.86
N GLY A 525 -17.95 12.90 18.84
CA GLY A 525 -16.74 13.57 19.32
C GLY A 525 -15.66 12.61 19.84
N GLU A 526 -16.02 11.42 20.31
CA GLU A 526 -15.07 10.40 20.79
C GLU A 526 -14.41 9.65 19.62
N GLU A 527 -15.21 9.29 18.60
CA GLU A 527 -14.69 8.70 17.36
C GLU A 527 -13.70 9.65 16.68
N MET A 528 -14.04 10.95 16.61
CA MET A 528 -13.15 11.97 16.06
C MET A 528 -11.89 12.18 16.90
N ALA A 529 -12.01 12.24 18.24
CA ALA A 529 -10.84 12.34 19.12
C ALA A 529 -9.88 11.17 18.89
N THR A 530 -10.40 9.96 18.79
CA THR A 530 -9.64 8.74 18.55
C THR A 530 -8.93 8.78 17.19
N ALA A 531 -9.65 9.12 16.13
CA ALA A 531 -9.11 9.20 14.77
C ALA A 531 -7.98 10.24 14.66
N ILE A 532 -8.21 11.46 15.18
CA ILE A 532 -7.23 12.54 15.14
C ILE A 532 -5.99 12.17 15.95
N ASN A 533 -6.19 11.72 17.20
CA ASN A 533 -5.09 11.35 18.08
C ASN A 533 -4.29 10.15 17.57
N ALA A 534 -4.80 9.34 16.65
CA ALA A 534 -4.00 8.28 16.03
C ALA A 534 -2.93 8.83 15.06
N ARG A 535 -3.08 10.07 14.55
CA ARG A 535 -2.29 10.59 13.42
C ARG A 535 -1.53 11.88 13.70
N VAL A 536 -1.81 12.57 14.81
CA VAL A 536 -1.12 13.83 15.18
C VAL A 536 -0.14 13.60 16.33
N SER A 537 0.95 14.38 16.38
CA SER A 537 1.91 14.35 17.48
C SER A 537 1.37 15.06 18.72
N ASP A 538 0.81 16.25 18.53
CA ASP A 538 0.19 17.06 19.58
C ASP A 538 -1.28 16.65 19.78
N LYS A 539 -1.52 15.78 20.77
CA LYS A 539 -2.82 15.16 21.02
C LYS A 539 -3.86 16.18 21.48
N ILE A 540 -5.11 15.95 21.10
CA ILE A 540 -6.28 16.64 21.61
C ILE A 540 -6.72 15.95 22.91
N ASN A 541 -6.92 16.76 23.96
CA ASN A 541 -7.42 16.29 25.25
C ASN A 541 -8.94 16.47 25.34
N GLY A 542 -9.64 15.42 25.78
CA GLY A 542 -11.09 15.45 25.96
C GLY A 542 -11.90 15.26 24.68
N LEU A 543 -13.20 15.49 24.79
CA LEU A 543 -14.15 15.30 23.70
C LEU A 543 -13.94 16.35 22.60
N VAL A 544 -14.00 15.93 21.32
CA VAL A 544 -14.07 16.87 20.20
C VAL A 544 -15.48 17.46 20.14
N THR A 545 -15.58 18.77 20.34
CA THR A 545 -16.85 19.52 20.36
C THR A 545 -17.01 20.45 19.17
N SER A 546 -15.93 20.79 18.48
CA SER A 546 -15.95 21.58 17.24
C SER A 546 -14.78 21.26 16.32
N ILE A 547 -15.02 21.33 15.02
CA ILE A 547 -14.03 21.22 13.95
C ILE A 547 -14.36 22.31 12.93
N ALA A 548 -13.48 23.30 12.82
CA ALA A 548 -13.64 24.41 11.89
C ALA A 548 -12.55 24.40 10.81
N VAL A 549 -12.96 24.64 9.57
CA VAL A 549 -12.03 24.91 8.47
C VAL A 549 -11.49 26.33 8.64
N SER A 550 -10.17 26.46 8.84
CA SER A 550 -9.52 27.77 8.97
C SER A 550 -8.97 28.28 7.64
N LYS A 551 -8.70 27.39 6.67
CA LYS A 551 -8.17 27.79 5.35
C LYS A 551 -8.54 26.80 4.25
N ARG A 552 -8.85 27.35 3.08
CA ARG A 552 -9.01 26.61 1.82
C ARG A 552 -8.00 27.10 0.79
N GLY A 553 -7.60 26.22 -0.12
CA GLY A 553 -6.80 26.60 -1.27
C GLY A 553 -7.65 26.93 -2.51
N PRO A 554 -6.99 27.17 -3.66
CA PRO A 554 -7.65 27.64 -4.87
C PRO A 554 -8.73 26.71 -5.43
N SER A 555 -8.63 25.39 -5.25
CA SER A 555 -9.65 24.45 -5.71
C SER A 555 -10.81 24.27 -4.72
N GLY A 556 -10.78 24.98 -3.59
CA GLY A 556 -11.71 24.85 -2.47
C GLY A 556 -11.38 23.72 -1.50
N ARG A 557 -10.23 23.04 -1.65
CA ARG A 557 -9.79 22.00 -0.72
C ARG A 557 -9.38 22.60 0.62
N VAL A 558 -9.73 21.92 1.69
CA VAL A 558 -9.33 22.28 3.05
C VAL A 558 -7.84 22.03 3.18
N THR A 559 -7.12 23.06 3.65
CA THR A 559 -5.67 23.00 3.86
C THR A 559 -5.28 23.13 5.33
N GLU A 560 -6.13 23.79 6.13
CA GLU A 560 -5.93 23.97 7.56
C GLU A 560 -7.28 23.87 8.29
N ILE A 561 -7.25 23.26 9.47
CA ILE A 561 -8.40 23.14 10.37
C ILE A 561 -8.00 23.51 11.81
N THR A 562 -9.01 23.86 12.60
CA THR A 562 -8.91 23.92 14.06
C THR A 562 -9.89 22.93 14.69
N VAL A 563 -9.45 22.23 15.73
CA VAL A 563 -10.30 21.35 16.55
C VAL A 563 -10.36 21.90 17.96
N ASN A 564 -11.56 22.15 18.47
CA ASN A 564 -11.79 22.84 19.74
C ASN A 564 -11.03 24.19 19.80
N GLY A 565 -10.94 24.90 18.68
CA GLY A 565 -10.21 26.16 18.52
C GLY A 565 -8.68 26.02 18.43
N LYS A 566 -8.11 24.82 18.59
CA LYS A 566 -6.67 24.56 18.45
C LYS A 566 -6.33 24.13 17.03
N ALA A 567 -5.33 24.76 16.40
CA ALA A 567 -4.86 24.36 15.09
C ALA A 567 -4.31 22.92 15.10
N VAL A 568 -4.64 22.15 14.06
CA VAL A 568 -4.14 20.77 13.90
C VAL A 568 -2.98 20.77 12.91
N ALA A 569 -1.79 20.43 13.40
CA ALA A 569 -0.60 20.31 12.56
C ALA A 569 -0.59 18.96 11.82
N VAL A 570 -0.37 19.00 10.51
CA VAL A 570 -0.21 17.83 9.64
C VAL A 570 1.07 17.95 8.82
N SER A 571 1.67 16.82 8.43
CA SER A 571 2.90 16.81 7.62
C SER A 571 2.69 17.33 6.20
N SER A 572 1.46 17.23 5.69
CA SER A 572 1.03 17.85 4.45
C SER A 572 -0.47 18.13 4.48
N PRO A 573 -0.98 19.13 3.74
CA PRO A 573 -2.41 19.42 3.66
C PRO A 573 -3.29 18.21 3.29
N ASP A 574 -2.85 17.36 2.35
CA ASP A 574 -3.59 16.13 1.99
C ASP A 574 -3.78 15.21 3.20
N GLY A 575 -2.85 15.21 4.17
CA GLY A 575 -2.92 14.37 5.37
C GLY A 575 -4.20 14.54 6.20
N LEU A 576 -4.91 15.68 6.07
CA LEU A 576 -6.17 15.93 6.76
C LEU A 576 -7.23 14.86 6.51
N ARG A 577 -7.27 14.26 5.31
CA ARG A 577 -8.22 13.18 5.02
C ARG A 577 -8.01 11.94 5.89
N SER A 578 -6.75 11.65 6.25
CA SER A 578 -6.40 10.54 7.14
C SER A 578 -6.59 10.90 8.62
N VAL A 579 -6.44 12.19 8.98
CA VAL A 579 -6.63 12.69 10.34
C VAL A 579 -8.10 12.70 10.74
N LEU A 580 -8.99 13.08 9.82
CA LEU A 580 -10.43 13.20 10.07
C LEU A 580 -11.23 11.94 9.74
N GLY A 581 -10.60 10.93 9.14
CA GLY A 581 -11.28 9.71 8.75
C GLY A 581 -11.41 8.71 9.93
N VAL A 582 -12.64 8.36 10.27
CA VAL A 582 -12.94 7.33 11.27
C VAL A 582 -13.00 5.96 10.59
N GLY A 583 -12.19 5.00 11.06
CA GLY A 583 -12.13 3.66 10.48
C GLY A 583 -11.49 3.59 9.08
N GLY A 584 -10.93 4.69 8.58
CA GLY A 584 -10.35 4.81 7.25
C GLY A 584 -9.96 6.24 6.94
N SER A 585 -9.58 6.54 5.70
CA SER A 585 -9.37 7.92 5.24
C SER A 585 -10.68 8.49 4.68
N LEU A 586 -10.92 9.79 4.84
CA LEU A 586 -11.88 10.49 3.98
C LEU A 586 -11.42 10.37 2.50
N PRO A 587 -12.34 10.39 1.53
CA PRO A 587 -11.97 10.25 0.11
C PRO A 587 -11.11 11.41 -0.42
N SER A 588 -11.32 12.63 0.06
CA SER A 588 -10.57 13.82 -0.34
C SER A 588 -10.50 14.87 0.78
N THR A 589 -9.79 15.97 0.54
CA THR A 589 -9.79 17.18 1.38
C THR A 589 -10.78 18.24 0.91
N LYS A 590 -11.58 17.98 -0.14
CA LYS A 590 -12.62 18.89 -0.59
C LYS A 590 -13.93 18.49 0.06
N PHE A 591 -14.20 19.04 1.23
CA PHE A 591 -15.41 18.76 1.99
C PHE A 591 -15.92 19.98 2.74
N GLU A 592 -17.18 19.88 3.14
CA GLU A 592 -17.84 20.69 4.16
C GLU A 592 -18.10 19.84 5.41
N ILE A 593 -18.24 20.49 6.56
CA ILE A 593 -18.47 19.85 7.85
C ILE A 593 -19.84 20.31 8.37
N GLU A 594 -20.72 19.37 8.64
CA GLU A 594 -21.95 19.59 9.41
C GLU A 594 -21.70 19.18 10.86
N GLU A 595 -21.75 20.16 11.77
CA GLU A 595 -21.73 19.92 13.21
C GLU A 595 -23.16 19.77 13.75
N THR A 596 -23.58 18.54 14.04
CA THR A 596 -24.95 18.27 14.52
C THR A 596 -25.18 18.83 15.93
N GLY A 597 -24.12 19.00 16.74
CA GLY A 597 -24.19 19.60 18.08
C GLY A 597 -24.24 21.14 18.11
N LYS A 598 -24.20 21.80 16.94
CA LYS A 598 -24.21 23.26 16.82
C LYS A 598 -25.44 23.72 16.06
N MET A 599 -26.27 24.55 16.70
CA MET A 599 -27.50 25.09 16.10
C MET A 599 -27.53 26.60 16.18
N THR A 600 -27.70 27.26 15.03
CA THR A 600 -27.91 28.70 14.96
C THR A 600 -29.36 28.96 14.56
N VAL A 601 -30.09 29.66 15.42
CA VAL A 601 -31.49 30.05 15.19
C VAL A 601 -31.50 31.53 14.78
N LEU A 602 -32.16 31.82 13.66
CA LEU A 602 -32.39 33.19 13.20
C LEU A 602 -33.74 33.68 13.73
N GLY A 603 -33.70 34.62 14.67
CA GLY A 603 -34.85 35.31 15.22
C GLY A 603 -35.34 36.49 14.36
N ALA A 604 -36.43 37.10 14.79
CA ALA A 604 -37.01 38.27 14.13
C ALA A 604 -35.99 39.44 14.05
N GLY A 605 -36.00 40.17 12.93
CA GLY A 605 -35.10 41.32 12.72
C GLY A 605 -33.65 40.96 12.38
N GLY A 606 -33.36 39.69 12.05
CA GLY A 606 -32.02 39.25 11.63
C GLY A 606 -31.07 38.88 12.78
N GLN A 607 -31.56 38.85 14.02
CA GLN A 607 -30.78 38.45 15.18
C GLN A 607 -30.53 36.94 15.16
N THR A 608 -29.30 36.50 15.42
CA THR A 608 -28.94 35.09 15.49
C THR A 608 -28.55 34.71 16.91
N ASP A 609 -29.04 33.55 17.38
CA ASP A 609 -28.55 32.91 18.60
C ASP A 609 -27.96 31.54 18.26
N THR A 610 -26.78 31.23 18.79
CA THR A 610 -26.07 29.98 18.48
C THR A 610 -25.90 29.17 19.75
N ARG A 611 -26.52 27.99 19.75
CA ARG A 611 -26.25 26.92 20.69
C ARG A 611 -25.01 26.14 20.22
N THR A 612 -23.99 26.08 21.06
CA THR A 612 -22.80 25.21 20.88
C THR A 612 -22.70 24.23 22.03
N GLY A 613 -22.52 22.93 21.73
CA GLY A 613 -22.23 21.91 22.73
C GLY A 613 -23.46 21.43 23.52
N SER A 614 -23.21 20.87 24.71
CA SER A 614 -24.18 20.11 25.52
C SER A 614 -25.05 20.96 26.46
N ALA A 615 -25.27 22.25 26.18
CA ALA A 615 -26.14 23.08 27.01
C ALA A 615 -27.53 22.43 27.17
N PRO A 616 -28.27 22.58 28.28
CA PRO A 616 -29.63 22.05 28.34
C PRO A 616 -30.50 22.70 27.26
N LEU A 617 -31.27 21.89 26.52
CA LEU A 617 -32.28 22.39 25.57
C LEU A 617 -33.61 22.48 26.31
N TYR A 618 -34.38 23.54 26.07
CA TYR A 618 -35.73 23.67 26.63
C TYR A 618 -36.73 23.76 25.48
N VAL A 619 -37.85 23.05 25.60
CA VAL A 619 -38.99 23.14 24.67
C VAL A 619 -40.06 23.98 25.36
N MET A 620 -40.55 24.99 24.63
CA MET A 620 -41.68 25.80 25.09
C MET A 620 -42.97 25.16 24.57
N GLY A 621 -43.80 24.67 25.48
CA GLY A 621 -45.13 24.15 25.15
C GLY A 621 -46.08 25.26 24.71
N SER A 622 -47.18 24.88 24.06
CA SER A 622 -48.27 25.81 23.72
C SER A 622 -48.94 26.45 24.94
N ASP A 623 -48.69 25.90 26.14
CA ASP A 623 -49.09 26.46 27.43
C ASP A 623 -48.11 27.53 27.97
N GLY A 624 -47.06 27.87 27.21
CA GLY A 624 -46.05 28.86 27.58
C GLY A 624 -45.04 28.37 28.62
N ARG A 625 -45.08 27.08 29.02
CA ARG A 625 -44.11 26.51 29.96
C ARG A 625 -42.89 25.96 29.23
N ALA A 626 -41.71 26.31 29.73
CA ALA A 626 -40.45 25.73 29.27
C ALA A 626 -40.15 24.45 30.05
N THR A 627 -39.94 23.34 29.35
CA THR A 627 -39.52 22.06 29.93
C THR A 627 -38.16 21.66 29.39
N ALA A 628 -37.30 21.10 30.25
CA ALA A 628 -36.01 20.61 29.80
C ALA A 628 -36.21 19.41 28.86
N PHE A 629 -35.60 19.47 27.69
CA PHE A 629 -35.57 18.39 26.73
C PHE A 629 -34.45 17.43 27.08
N ASN A 630 -34.84 16.18 27.40
CA ASN A 630 -33.90 15.11 27.77
C ASN A 630 -33.73 14.07 26.64
N GLY A 631 -34.23 14.35 25.44
CA GLY A 631 -34.01 13.48 24.28
C GLY A 631 -32.61 13.64 23.70
N GLU A 632 -32.15 12.60 23.01
CA GLU A 632 -30.84 12.59 22.34
C GLU A 632 -30.87 13.34 21.00
N TYR A 633 -31.97 13.17 20.25
CA TYR A 633 -32.14 13.69 18.90
C TYR A 633 -33.09 14.89 18.87
N VAL A 634 -32.64 15.99 18.28
CA VAL A 634 -33.46 17.16 17.94
C VAL A 634 -33.37 17.35 16.43
N TYR A 635 -34.45 17.79 15.81
CA TYR A 635 -34.47 18.11 14.39
C TYR A 635 -35.01 19.51 14.22
N ALA A 636 -34.28 20.33 13.46
CA ALA A 636 -34.66 21.72 13.23
C ALA A 636 -35.20 21.86 11.81
N GLY A 637 -36.44 22.34 11.71
CA GLY A 637 -37.07 22.72 10.46
C GLY A 637 -36.89 24.21 10.18
N ASP A 638 -36.70 24.58 8.91
CA ASP A 638 -36.80 25.98 8.48
C ASP A 638 -38.20 26.31 7.91
N GLY A 639 -38.48 27.60 7.68
CA GLY A 639 -39.76 28.04 7.12
C GLY A 639 -40.01 27.62 5.66
N LYS A 640 -39.06 26.90 5.03
CA LYS A 640 -39.16 26.35 3.67
C LYS A 640 -39.41 24.83 3.69
N GLY A 641 -39.49 24.22 4.87
CA GLY A 641 -39.72 22.79 5.05
C GLY A 641 -38.45 21.93 4.95
N ASN A 642 -37.26 22.54 5.02
CA ASN A 642 -36.02 21.79 5.13
C ASN A 642 -35.82 21.35 6.57
N VAL A 643 -35.40 20.10 6.77
CA VAL A 643 -35.06 19.57 8.09
C VAL A 643 -33.55 19.36 8.17
N ARG A 644 -32.96 19.61 9.33
CA ARG A 644 -31.60 19.16 9.66
C ARG A 644 -31.56 18.45 10.99
N ALA A 645 -30.58 17.57 11.17
CA ALA A 645 -30.27 16.99 12.46
C ALA A 645 -29.62 18.02 13.39
N ALA A 646 -30.08 18.10 14.63
CA ALA A 646 -29.48 18.85 15.72
C ALA A 646 -29.39 17.93 16.94
N THR A 647 -28.23 17.39 17.26
CA THR A 647 -28.11 16.46 18.40
C THR A 647 -27.78 17.21 19.69
N SER A 648 -28.11 16.62 20.83
CA SER A 648 -27.71 17.17 22.13
C SER A 648 -26.20 17.02 22.40
N ALA A 649 -25.56 16.03 21.76
CA ALA A 649 -24.11 15.79 21.78
C ALA A 649 -23.43 16.24 20.46
N PRO A 650 -22.11 16.51 20.45
CA PRO A 650 -21.35 16.80 19.23
C PRO A 650 -21.29 15.60 18.29
N GLY A 651 -21.73 15.82 17.05
CA GLY A 651 -21.54 14.92 15.93
C GLY A 651 -21.06 15.66 14.68
N PHE A 652 -20.33 14.96 13.82
CA PHE A 652 -19.63 15.52 12.67
C PHE A 652 -19.93 14.71 11.41
N ALA A 653 -20.71 15.28 10.49
CA ALA A 653 -20.89 14.72 9.15
C ALA A 653 -20.07 15.49 8.13
N PHE A 654 -19.55 14.78 7.14
CA PHE A 654 -18.69 15.31 6.08
C PHE A 654 -19.35 15.05 4.73
N SER A 655 -19.69 16.12 4.03
CA SER A 655 -20.12 16.08 2.63
C SER A 655 -18.98 16.57 1.77
N GLY A 656 -18.55 15.79 0.78
CA GLY A 656 -17.35 16.14 0.03
C GLY A 656 -17.37 15.69 -1.41
N GLN A 657 -16.35 16.15 -2.12
CA GLN A 657 -16.18 15.96 -3.55
C GLN A 657 -14.80 15.46 -3.91
N GLY A 658 -14.69 14.70 -4.99
CA GLY A 658 -13.42 14.17 -5.47
C GLY A 658 -12.89 12.99 -4.65
N PHE A 659 -11.89 12.31 -5.20
CA PHE A 659 -11.31 11.10 -4.63
C PHE A 659 -9.80 11.07 -4.90
N GLY A 660 -9.02 11.13 -3.82
CA GLY A 660 -7.56 11.30 -3.85
C GLY A 660 -7.13 12.76 -3.65
N HIS A 661 -5.84 13.01 -3.87
CA HIS A 661 -5.23 14.32 -3.66
C HIS A 661 -5.75 15.40 -4.62
N GLY A 662 -6.30 15.02 -5.78
CA GLY A 662 -6.90 15.94 -6.75
C GLY A 662 -5.90 16.71 -7.62
N VAL A 663 -4.61 16.68 -7.30
CA VAL A 663 -3.55 17.29 -8.12
C VAL A 663 -3.34 16.56 -9.45
N GLY A 664 -3.11 17.32 -10.52
CA GLY A 664 -2.75 16.80 -11.84
C GLY A 664 -3.94 16.26 -12.61
N MET A 665 -3.80 15.10 -13.27
CA MET A 665 -4.87 14.55 -14.11
C MET A 665 -5.94 13.82 -13.29
N SER A 666 -7.22 14.19 -13.51
CA SER A 666 -8.36 13.40 -13.02
C SER A 666 -8.64 12.23 -13.98
N GLN A 667 -8.72 11.01 -13.46
CA GLN A 667 -9.02 9.81 -14.26
C GLN A 667 -10.45 9.85 -14.82
N PHE A 668 -11.45 10.17 -13.99
CA PHE A 668 -12.84 10.33 -14.45
C PHE A 668 -13.02 11.55 -15.36
N GLY A 669 -12.26 12.61 -15.12
CA GLY A 669 -12.26 13.79 -15.99
C GLY A 669 -11.63 13.50 -17.37
N ALA A 670 -10.52 12.76 -17.42
CA ALA A 670 -9.93 12.25 -18.67
C ALA A 670 -10.91 11.33 -19.42
N TYR A 671 -11.62 10.45 -18.71
CA TYR A 671 -12.68 9.63 -19.28
C TYR A 671 -13.77 10.48 -19.94
N SER A 672 -14.28 11.49 -19.23
CA SER A 672 -15.32 12.39 -19.73
C SER A 672 -14.85 13.23 -20.93
N LEU A 673 -13.62 13.74 -20.92
CA LEU A 673 -13.05 14.45 -22.07
C LEU A 673 -12.89 13.52 -23.29
N ALA A 674 -12.45 12.28 -23.09
CA ALA A 674 -12.36 11.31 -24.18
C ALA A 674 -13.74 10.95 -24.75
N GLN A 675 -14.77 10.83 -23.91
CA GLN A 675 -16.17 10.65 -24.37
C GLN A 675 -16.69 11.83 -25.19
N GLN A 676 -16.16 13.03 -24.96
CA GLN A 676 -16.47 14.24 -25.75
C GLN A 676 -15.66 14.33 -27.06
N GLY A 677 -14.80 13.34 -27.35
CA GLY A 677 -14.02 13.26 -28.59
C GLY A 677 -12.64 13.93 -28.54
N TYR A 678 -12.19 14.38 -27.37
CA TYR A 678 -10.82 14.89 -27.23
C TYR A 678 -9.80 13.74 -27.23
N ASP A 679 -8.65 13.97 -27.87
CA ASP A 679 -7.55 13.01 -27.88
C ASP A 679 -6.70 13.08 -26.60
N TYR A 680 -5.84 12.08 -26.42
CA TYR A 680 -4.97 11.99 -25.26
C TYR A 680 -4.01 13.18 -25.11
N GLN A 681 -3.60 13.79 -26.22
CA GLN A 681 -2.66 14.92 -26.18
C GLN A 681 -3.32 16.16 -25.59
N TYR A 682 -4.55 16.44 -26.04
CA TYR A 682 -5.39 17.49 -25.49
C TYR A 682 -5.65 17.24 -24.00
N ILE A 683 -6.05 16.01 -23.62
CA ILE A 683 -6.33 15.66 -22.22
C ILE A 683 -5.11 15.96 -21.33
N LEU A 684 -3.91 15.56 -21.76
CA LEU A 684 -2.69 15.82 -21.00
C LEU A 684 -2.38 17.31 -20.90
N GLN A 685 -2.46 18.07 -22.00
CA GLN A 685 -2.24 19.52 -21.99
C GLN A 685 -3.31 20.29 -21.20
N TYR A 686 -4.51 19.72 -21.10
CA TYR A 686 -5.60 20.27 -20.32
C TYR A 686 -5.29 20.22 -18.82
N TYR A 687 -4.79 19.09 -18.32
CA TYR A 687 -4.48 18.91 -16.91
C TYR A 687 -3.09 19.40 -16.50
N TYR A 688 -2.09 19.25 -17.38
CA TYR A 688 -0.72 19.67 -17.13
C TYR A 688 -0.41 20.94 -17.92
N LYS A 689 -0.35 22.10 -17.26
CA LYS A 689 -0.27 23.38 -17.96
C LYS A 689 1.10 23.61 -18.60
N GLY A 690 1.08 24.02 -19.86
CA GLY A 690 2.30 24.40 -20.60
C GLY A 690 3.21 23.24 -20.97
N ILE A 691 2.73 21.99 -20.89
CA ILE A 691 3.52 20.84 -21.30
C ILE A 691 3.59 20.71 -22.81
N THR A 692 4.58 19.98 -23.28
CA THR A 692 4.66 19.43 -24.63
C THR A 692 4.75 17.92 -24.55
N ILE A 693 4.26 17.21 -25.55
CA ILE A 693 4.44 15.76 -25.67
C ILE A 693 5.60 15.51 -26.62
N ALA A 694 6.53 14.67 -26.19
CA ALA A 694 7.69 14.28 -26.98
C ALA A 694 7.79 12.76 -26.99
N LYS A 695 8.38 12.23 -28.06
CA LYS A 695 8.70 10.82 -28.21
C LYS A 695 10.22 10.65 -28.14
N GLU A 696 10.66 9.56 -27.52
CA GLU A 696 12.06 9.15 -27.45
C GLU A 696 12.77 9.03 -28.81
#